data_AF-A0A1C0SY20-F1
#
_entry.id   AF-A0A1C0SY20-F1
#
_cell.length_a   1.000
_cell.length_b   1.000
_cell.length_c   1.000
_cell.angle_alpha   90.00
_cell.angle_beta   90.00
_cell.angle_gamma   90.00
#
_symmetry.space_group_name_H-M   'P 1'
#
loop_
_entity.id
_entity.type
_entity.pdbx_description
1 polymer ?
#
loop_
_entity_poly.entity_id
_entity_poly.type
_entity_poly.pdbx_seq_one_letter_code
_entity_poly.pdbx_strand_id
1 'polypeptide(L)'
;MADEASGLLSLARNESIFRTDILRDYLPDNIGRAERPRLILLGGQPGAGKTAVLTASQNELARSGPTIRIVGDDLRPYHPQYLAFQRQDPETASRYTQMDAGRWTEKLLAAATERQVNVVFETTMRTPENVARVIRTARDAGYAVEVRAVAVNPRLSWQGAHHRFEEMLHAGLAARIPPQHVHDAAVDGLRVRLEKLEGEGLVDRIQLRTRTGAIIYDNELRDGQWSYAPRSRLALEREQTRPMTRGELQRFADDWNHVLARMEERRAPDNRVADLKTRAADDVRYLLAQRREADGTERQRRGRTILQSPADGHRQFVELYDNAVRDAERRPIGNVEAHAVGRLAQTYMALRLVEAARDLGLLPEDGKIVATRAIVRDKQGAREFPAAHRMPADLSVETADGSRRRLTEHFAVELNRVAIDRDVFSPTDRMSRLANVADSWTEAAGMRNTLVRAANGVASGSMSADQVMSKIVEPGYAAAIATARHRLERNMALAERAAIATAIVDVNGVQFRGVREDPRLRTADIENRARAKSMMEAALAETALHDRLEPEGRRAAGAFVQGIAENERKLALGMDHRLGRDRAPGLGTALVPARHLPDLTEPEIGERLQRPSRLADKRAQMANLWRLVFGNSKAVSASLQRISDGRSGVAAGADVREGRLGEMAGEGRRWLRGASPQRQAAGAHAPKLAAALADYGLAMEFERHQIVSQHREEQARQRVEVPRPSARLSDVLGAENTEPARRLNAEPGLRRELESLFLAISKRLSPGEKADLKGGNVARMASSLGISQEQGVSLRDIHERASALQDRALRQNRECSRGSQLDIRR
;
A
#
# COMPACT_ATOMS: atom_id res chain seq x y z
N MET A 1 28.37 24.61 18.10
CA MET A 1 27.22 24.83 19.00
C MET A 1 26.18 25.81 18.42
N ALA A 2 26.46 26.58 17.36
CA ALA A 2 25.48 27.47 16.70
C ALA A 2 24.65 26.81 15.56
N ASP A 3 25.15 25.71 14.97
CA ASP A 3 24.47 24.98 13.88
C ASP A 3 23.19 24.23 14.35
N GLU A 4 23.02 23.98 15.67
CA GLU A 4 21.96 23.11 16.18
C GLU A 4 20.55 23.72 16.13
N ALA A 5 20.41 25.04 16.13
CA ALA A 5 19.10 25.71 16.17
C ALA A 5 18.55 26.12 14.78
N SER A 6 19.41 26.29 13.77
CA SER A 6 19.01 26.76 12.43
C SER A 6 18.84 25.63 11.40
N GLY A 7 19.51 24.50 11.63
CA GLY A 7 19.56 23.37 10.70
C GLY A 7 20.39 23.61 9.43
N LEU A 8 21.07 24.75 9.32
CA LEU A 8 22.01 25.04 8.23
C LEU A 8 23.43 24.67 8.66
N LEU A 9 24.13 23.89 7.83
CA LEU A 9 25.53 23.55 8.10
C LEU A 9 26.45 24.74 7.87
N SER A 10 27.48 24.87 8.71
CA SER A 10 28.65 25.68 8.39
C SER A 10 29.26 25.27 7.04
N LEU A 11 29.82 26.25 6.30
CA LEU A 11 30.38 26.00 4.96
C LEU A 11 31.47 24.92 4.97
N ALA A 12 32.31 24.91 6.01
CA ALA A 12 33.35 23.89 6.19
C ALA A 12 32.77 22.49 6.39
N ARG A 13 31.68 22.36 7.17
CA ARG A 13 31.02 21.06 7.39
C ARG A 13 30.29 20.58 6.13
N ASN A 14 29.59 21.48 5.44
CA ASN A 14 28.97 21.19 4.15
C ASN A 14 30.01 20.68 3.13
N GLU A 15 31.17 21.35 3.05
CA GLU A 15 32.28 20.96 2.17
C GLU A 15 32.90 19.61 2.56
N SER A 16 33.09 19.38 3.87
CA SER A 16 33.60 18.09 4.37
C SER A 16 32.72 16.94 3.92
N ILE A 17 31.40 17.00 4.18
CA ILE A 17 30.44 15.94 3.81
C ILE A 17 30.41 15.74 2.29
N PHE A 18 30.50 16.82 1.52
CA PHE A 18 30.57 16.72 0.07
C PHE A 18 31.78 15.89 -0.39
N ARG A 19 32.98 16.19 0.12
CA ARG A 19 34.21 15.52 -0.30
C ARG A 19 34.35 14.10 0.25
N THR A 20 33.94 13.86 1.49
CA THR A 20 34.15 12.56 2.15
C THR A 20 33.09 11.53 1.76
N ASP A 21 31.85 11.98 1.54
CA ASP A 21 30.71 11.07 1.41
C ASP A 21 30.10 11.18 0.00
N ILE A 22 29.49 12.32 -0.33
CA ILE A 22 28.68 12.49 -1.55
C ILE A 22 29.51 12.28 -2.82
N LEU A 23 30.70 12.89 -2.89
CA LEU A 23 31.56 12.78 -4.07
C LEU A 23 31.99 11.33 -4.29
N ARG A 24 32.31 10.58 -3.24
CA ARG A 24 32.73 9.18 -3.34
C ARG A 24 31.59 8.26 -3.79
N ASP A 25 30.39 8.49 -3.26
CA ASP A 25 29.23 7.65 -3.56
C ASP A 25 28.74 7.84 -5.01
N TYR A 26 28.76 9.07 -5.51
CA TYR A 26 28.25 9.40 -6.86
C TYR A 26 29.34 9.40 -7.94
N LEU A 27 30.57 9.76 -7.59
CA LEU A 27 31.71 9.89 -8.50
C LEU A 27 32.94 9.23 -7.87
N PRO A 28 33.00 7.88 -7.82
CA PRO A 28 34.23 7.20 -7.40
C PRO A 28 35.38 7.51 -8.37
N ASP A 29 36.61 7.49 -7.88
CA ASP A 29 37.80 7.94 -8.66
C ASP A 29 38.06 7.10 -9.92
N ASN A 30 37.50 5.89 -10.00
CA ASN A 30 37.61 4.98 -11.13
C ASN A 30 36.39 4.99 -12.08
N ILE A 31 35.48 5.96 -11.99
CA ILE A 31 34.23 5.98 -12.76
C ILE A 31 34.44 6.03 -14.30
N GLY A 32 35.64 6.37 -14.77
CA GLY A 32 35.96 6.50 -16.20
C GLY A 32 35.42 7.79 -16.81
N ARG A 33 35.57 7.94 -18.15
CA ARG A 33 35.13 9.11 -18.91
C ARG A 33 34.20 8.70 -20.06
N ALA A 34 33.23 9.54 -20.39
CA ALA A 34 32.42 9.41 -21.60
C ALA A 34 33.07 10.19 -22.75
N GLU A 35 33.23 9.57 -23.92
CA GLU A 35 33.87 10.20 -25.09
C GLU A 35 33.07 11.40 -25.63
N ARG A 36 31.75 11.32 -25.56
CA ARG A 36 30.81 12.38 -25.97
C ARG A 36 29.80 12.62 -24.85
N PRO A 37 30.17 13.42 -23.84
CA PRO A 37 29.37 13.54 -22.63
C PRO A 37 28.02 14.21 -22.93
N ARG A 38 26.95 13.63 -22.38
CA ARG A 38 25.57 14.11 -22.52
C ARG A 38 24.98 14.50 -21.16
N LEU A 39 24.23 15.59 -21.13
CA LEU A 39 23.48 16.04 -19.97
C LEU A 39 21.98 16.07 -20.30
N ILE A 40 21.20 15.23 -19.63
CA ILE A 40 19.73 15.20 -19.73
C ILE A 40 19.12 15.93 -18.53
N LEU A 41 18.50 17.09 -18.77
CA LEU A 41 17.73 17.86 -17.82
C LEU A 41 16.27 17.37 -17.77
N LEU A 42 15.82 16.95 -16.60
CA LEU A 42 14.44 16.49 -16.41
C LEU A 42 13.53 17.57 -15.85
N GLY A 43 12.42 17.81 -16.55
CA GLY A 43 11.37 18.76 -16.19
C GLY A 43 10.05 18.09 -15.85
N GLY A 44 9.28 18.72 -14.97
CA GLY A 44 7.94 18.25 -14.59
C GLY A 44 7.55 18.72 -13.20
N GLN A 45 6.27 19.05 -13.00
CA GLN A 45 5.76 19.44 -11.69
C GLN A 45 5.88 18.28 -10.67
N PRO A 46 5.85 18.56 -9.36
CA PRO A 46 5.76 17.51 -8.35
C PRO A 46 4.58 16.56 -8.63
N GLY A 47 4.77 15.25 -8.40
CA GLY A 47 3.73 14.24 -8.65
C GLY A 47 3.48 13.86 -10.12
N ALA A 48 4.17 14.48 -11.10
CA ALA A 48 4.02 14.14 -12.52
C ALA A 48 4.53 12.73 -12.91
N GLY A 49 5.31 12.06 -12.06
CA GLY A 49 5.86 10.72 -12.35
C GLY A 49 7.23 10.73 -13.05
N LYS A 50 8.09 11.71 -12.73
CA LYS A 50 9.43 11.88 -13.31
C LYS A 50 10.35 10.66 -13.16
N THR A 51 10.17 9.84 -12.12
CA THR A 51 11.00 8.67 -11.83
C THR A 51 11.13 7.70 -13.02
N ALA A 52 10.04 7.46 -13.76
CA ALA A 52 10.10 6.56 -14.92
C ALA A 52 11.00 7.12 -16.04
N VAL A 53 10.87 8.42 -16.34
CA VAL A 53 11.70 9.11 -17.33
C VAL A 53 13.15 9.22 -16.87
N LEU A 54 13.36 9.44 -15.57
CA LEU A 54 14.67 9.45 -14.93
C LEU A 54 15.41 8.13 -15.11
N THR A 55 14.79 7.01 -14.72
CA THR A 55 15.37 5.67 -14.87
C THR A 55 15.61 5.32 -16.34
N ALA A 56 14.65 5.62 -17.23
CA ALA A 56 14.81 5.36 -18.65
C ALA A 56 15.98 6.16 -19.26
N SER A 57 16.14 7.42 -18.87
CA SER A 57 17.22 8.29 -19.36
C SER A 57 18.59 7.85 -18.84
N GLN A 58 18.66 7.41 -17.58
CA GLN A 58 19.90 6.88 -17.01
C GLN A 58 20.34 5.60 -17.74
N ASN A 59 19.41 4.67 -17.97
CA ASN A 59 19.69 3.43 -18.69
C ASN A 59 20.09 3.67 -20.15
N GLU A 60 19.58 4.73 -20.78
CA GLU A 60 19.99 5.14 -22.12
C GLU A 60 21.43 5.63 -22.13
N LEU A 61 21.77 6.61 -21.28
CA LEU A 61 23.12 7.20 -21.24
C LEU A 61 24.18 6.21 -20.77
N ALA A 62 23.82 5.28 -19.88
CA ALA A 62 24.73 4.25 -19.39
C ALA A 62 25.22 3.31 -20.50
N ARG A 63 24.50 3.22 -21.62
CA ARG A 63 24.95 2.45 -22.80
C ARG A 63 26.04 3.15 -23.60
N SER A 64 26.17 4.47 -23.49
CA SER A 64 27.14 5.28 -24.22
C SER A 64 28.33 5.72 -23.35
N GLY A 65 28.34 5.38 -22.07
CA GLY A 65 29.47 5.68 -21.17
C GLY A 65 29.06 5.82 -19.71
N PRO A 66 30.04 6.05 -18.82
CA PRO A 66 29.80 6.26 -17.41
C PRO A 66 28.75 7.35 -17.18
N THR A 67 27.76 7.06 -16.35
CA THR A 67 26.58 7.91 -16.16
C THR A 67 26.25 8.04 -14.70
N ILE A 68 26.03 9.27 -14.24
CA ILE A 68 25.51 9.53 -12.91
C ILE A 68 24.12 10.16 -12.99
N ARG A 69 23.37 9.99 -11.89
CA ARG A 69 22.05 10.56 -11.70
C ARG A 69 22.09 11.52 -10.53
N ILE A 70 21.77 12.79 -10.77
CA ILE A 70 21.76 13.82 -9.73
C ILE A 70 20.30 14.19 -9.43
N VAL A 71 19.85 13.92 -8.20
CA VAL A 71 18.52 14.27 -7.68
C VAL A 71 18.72 14.96 -6.34
N GLY A 72 18.35 16.24 -6.23
CA GLY A 72 18.63 17.02 -5.01
C GLY A 72 17.98 16.46 -3.74
N ASP A 73 16.81 15.82 -3.86
CA ASP A 73 16.14 15.18 -2.73
C ASP A 73 16.90 13.93 -2.23
N ASP A 74 17.66 13.24 -3.10
CA ASP A 74 18.46 12.06 -2.73
C ASP A 74 19.70 12.47 -1.90
N LEU A 75 20.09 13.75 -1.91
CA LEU A 75 21.24 14.27 -1.16
C LEU A 75 20.91 14.71 0.27
N ARG A 76 19.62 14.85 0.61
CA ARG A 76 19.19 15.28 1.96
C ARG A 76 19.58 14.31 3.09
N PRO A 77 19.55 12.98 2.90
CA PRO A 77 19.96 12.02 3.93
C PRO A 77 21.41 12.17 4.40
N TYR A 78 22.29 12.80 3.61
CA TYR A 78 23.67 13.12 4.03
C TYR A 78 23.72 14.23 5.09
N HIS A 79 22.63 14.96 5.31
CA HIS A 79 22.56 15.94 6.39
C HIS A 79 22.50 15.22 7.75
N PRO A 80 23.42 15.48 8.69
CA PRO A 80 23.51 14.73 9.96
C PRO A 80 22.22 14.74 10.79
N GLN A 81 21.44 15.81 10.70
CA GLN A 81 20.18 15.98 11.42
C GLN A 81 18.93 15.62 10.60
N TYR A 82 19.08 15.07 9.38
CA TYR A 82 17.94 14.81 8.49
C TYR A 82 16.85 13.94 9.15
N LEU A 83 17.25 12.84 9.80
CA LEU A 83 16.33 11.95 10.50
C LEU A 83 15.66 12.63 11.70
N ALA A 84 16.36 13.54 12.38
CA ALA A 84 15.80 14.29 13.50
C ALA A 84 14.70 15.26 13.02
N PHE A 85 14.96 16.01 11.94
CA PHE A 85 13.95 16.88 11.33
C PHE A 85 12.74 16.10 10.81
N GLN A 86 12.96 14.95 10.19
CA GLN A 86 11.88 14.06 9.74
C GLN A 86 11.01 13.55 10.89
N ARG A 87 11.61 13.17 12.02
CA ARG A 87 10.85 12.71 13.21
C ARG A 87 10.07 13.83 13.88
N GLN A 88 10.58 15.05 13.84
CA GLN A 88 9.92 16.21 14.44
C GLN A 88 8.69 16.63 13.63
N ASP A 89 8.86 16.83 12.33
CA ASP A 89 7.77 17.14 11.40
C ASP A 89 8.20 16.87 9.94
N PRO A 90 7.71 15.77 9.33
CA PRO A 90 8.01 15.43 7.93
C PRO A 90 7.62 16.53 6.92
N GLU A 91 6.58 17.33 7.21
CA GLU A 91 6.09 18.36 6.29
C GLU A 91 7.05 19.55 6.21
N THR A 92 7.68 19.93 7.33
CA THR A 92 8.60 21.08 7.40
C THR A 92 10.08 20.71 7.35
N ALA A 93 10.44 19.43 7.55
CA ALA A 93 11.83 18.94 7.54
C ALA A 93 12.66 19.39 6.32
N SER A 94 12.00 19.53 5.17
CA SER A 94 12.66 19.95 3.93
C SER A 94 13.22 21.38 3.98
N ARG A 95 12.68 22.26 4.83
CA ARG A 95 13.10 23.67 4.96
C ARG A 95 14.50 23.78 5.55
N TYR A 96 14.83 22.91 6.51
CA TYR A 96 16.13 22.90 7.18
C TYR A 96 17.24 22.35 6.29
N THR A 97 16.93 21.39 5.40
CA THR A 97 17.94 20.71 4.56
C THR A 97 18.08 21.27 3.14
N GLN A 98 17.18 22.16 2.71
CA GLN A 98 17.11 22.59 1.31
C GLN A 98 18.37 23.32 0.83
N MET A 99 18.95 24.19 1.67
CA MET A 99 20.13 24.97 1.28
C MET A 99 21.36 24.08 1.09
N ASP A 100 21.62 23.17 2.04
CA ASP A 100 22.78 22.28 1.97
C ASP A 100 22.67 21.27 0.82
N ALA A 101 21.49 20.67 0.62
CA ALA A 101 21.24 19.79 -0.53
C ALA A 101 21.38 20.52 -1.87
N GLY A 102 20.98 21.80 -1.93
CA GLY A 102 21.18 22.66 -3.09
C GLY A 102 22.67 22.88 -3.40
N ARG A 103 23.48 23.22 -2.38
CA ARG A 103 24.93 23.39 -2.52
C ARG A 103 25.60 22.10 -3.00
N TRP A 104 25.24 20.95 -2.43
CA TRP A 104 25.79 19.65 -2.85
C TRP A 104 25.41 19.29 -4.28
N THR A 105 24.18 19.62 -4.70
CA THR A 105 23.72 19.40 -6.08
C THR A 105 24.57 20.19 -7.09
N GLU A 106 24.83 21.47 -6.82
CA GLU A 106 25.66 22.32 -7.68
C GLU A 106 27.11 21.82 -7.73
N LYS A 107 27.69 21.48 -6.58
CA LYS A 107 29.06 20.94 -6.51
C LYS A 107 29.19 19.59 -7.22
N LEU A 108 28.18 18.72 -7.09
CA LEU A 108 28.19 17.40 -7.72
C LEU A 108 28.08 17.53 -9.24
N LEU A 109 27.28 18.47 -9.75
CA LEU A 109 27.20 18.76 -11.17
C LEU A 109 28.55 19.25 -11.70
N ALA A 110 29.21 20.20 -11.01
CA ALA A 110 30.52 20.71 -11.40
C ALA A 110 31.58 19.59 -11.45
N ALA A 111 31.64 18.76 -10.40
CA ALA A 111 32.56 17.62 -10.36
C ALA A 111 32.28 16.59 -11.46
N ALA A 112 31.00 16.36 -11.81
CA ALA A 112 30.62 15.45 -12.89
C ALA A 112 31.05 15.99 -14.26
N THR A 113 30.88 17.29 -14.48
CA THR A 113 31.32 17.96 -15.73
C THR A 113 32.84 17.95 -15.87
N GLU A 114 33.59 18.16 -14.79
CA GLU A 114 35.06 18.06 -14.79
C GLU A 114 35.55 16.63 -15.11
N ARG A 115 34.83 15.62 -14.59
CA ARG A 115 35.14 14.20 -14.84
C ARG A 115 34.62 13.69 -16.19
N GLN A 116 33.89 14.50 -16.96
CA GLN A 116 33.33 14.15 -18.26
C GLN A 116 32.50 12.85 -18.25
N VAL A 117 31.63 12.68 -17.26
CA VAL A 117 30.65 11.59 -17.22
C VAL A 117 29.30 12.05 -17.77
N ASN A 118 28.50 11.15 -18.31
CA ASN A 118 27.11 11.46 -18.66
C ASN A 118 26.31 11.80 -17.38
N VAL A 119 25.35 12.74 -17.50
CA VAL A 119 24.57 13.22 -16.35
C VAL A 119 23.09 13.19 -16.68
N VAL A 120 22.29 12.55 -15.84
CA VAL A 120 20.84 12.77 -15.80
C VAL A 120 20.51 13.60 -14.58
N PHE A 121 20.04 14.82 -14.81
CA PHE A 121 19.86 15.83 -13.77
C PHE A 121 18.39 16.18 -13.54
N GLU A 122 17.86 15.79 -12.38
CA GLU A 122 16.55 16.24 -11.91
C GLU A 122 16.70 17.55 -11.15
N THR A 123 16.22 18.63 -11.77
CA THR A 123 16.16 19.95 -11.15
C THR A 123 14.71 20.40 -11.00
N THR A 124 14.45 21.21 -9.96
CA THR A 124 13.14 21.83 -9.77
C THR A 124 12.83 22.90 -10.82
N MET A 125 13.82 23.26 -11.65
CA MET A 125 13.71 24.26 -12.71
C MET A 125 13.09 25.58 -12.20
N ARG A 126 13.28 25.97 -10.94
CA ARG A 126 12.52 27.05 -10.29
C ARG A 126 12.45 28.35 -11.09
N THR A 127 13.55 28.74 -11.74
CA THR A 127 13.62 29.92 -12.60
C THR A 127 14.30 29.60 -13.93
N PRO A 128 13.92 30.26 -15.04
CA PRO A 128 14.60 30.11 -16.33
C PRO A 128 16.11 30.40 -16.25
N GLU A 129 16.53 31.33 -15.40
CA GLU A 129 17.93 31.75 -15.22
C GLU A 129 18.76 30.62 -14.61
N ASN A 130 18.21 29.87 -13.66
CA ASN A 130 18.89 28.72 -13.08
C ASN A 130 19.09 27.60 -14.10
N VAL A 131 18.08 27.35 -14.95
CA VAL A 131 18.19 26.36 -16.02
C VAL A 131 19.23 26.81 -17.05
N ALA A 132 19.22 28.07 -17.45
CA ALA A 132 20.21 28.62 -18.38
C ALA A 132 21.64 28.55 -17.82
N ARG A 133 21.85 28.79 -16.51
CA ARG A 133 23.16 28.64 -15.84
C ARG A 133 23.68 27.21 -15.90
N VAL A 134 22.81 26.23 -15.64
CA VAL A 134 23.17 24.81 -15.71
C VAL A 134 23.52 24.39 -17.14
N ILE A 135 22.71 24.81 -18.12
CA ILE A 135 22.96 24.54 -19.54
C ILE A 135 24.30 25.12 -19.98
N ARG A 136 24.58 26.37 -19.60
CA ARG A 136 25.84 27.05 -19.93
C ARG A 136 27.04 26.30 -19.35
N THR A 137 26.99 25.95 -18.07
CA THR A 137 28.05 25.18 -17.40
C THR A 137 28.34 23.86 -18.13
N ALA A 138 27.29 23.15 -18.56
CA ALA A 138 27.45 21.90 -19.31
C ALA A 138 28.03 22.13 -20.71
N ARG A 139 27.55 23.14 -21.44
CA ARG A 139 28.06 23.47 -22.79
C ARG A 139 29.52 23.94 -22.77
N ASP A 140 29.89 24.78 -21.81
CA ASP A 140 31.27 25.24 -21.62
C ASP A 140 32.22 24.06 -21.35
N ALA A 141 31.70 22.97 -20.77
CA ALA A 141 32.41 21.70 -20.55
C ALA A 141 32.31 20.72 -21.74
N GLY A 142 31.73 21.12 -22.88
CA GLY A 142 31.63 20.33 -24.11
C GLY A 142 30.50 19.30 -24.15
N TYR A 143 29.46 19.46 -23.31
CA TYR A 143 28.34 18.51 -23.28
C TYR A 143 27.29 18.82 -24.34
N ALA A 144 26.70 17.75 -24.90
CA ALA A 144 25.40 17.84 -25.57
C ALA A 144 24.28 17.84 -24.52
N VAL A 145 23.39 18.83 -24.59
CA VAL A 145 22.36 19.11 -23.59
C VAL A 145 20.98 18.80 -24.15
N GLU A 146 20.26 17.93 -23.47
CA GLU A 146 18.89 17.52 -23.80
C GLU A 146 17.93 17.86 -22.65
N VAL A 147 16.72 18.28 -22.96
CA VAL A 147 15.65 18.50 -21.99
C VAL A 147 14.53 17.49 -22.23
N ARG A 148 14.19 16.71 -21.20
CA ARG A 148 13.00 15.84 -21.21
C ARG A 148 12.01 16.29 -20.16
N ALA A 149 10.79 16.62 -20.56
CA ALA A 149 9.73 17.02 -19.65
C ALA A 149 8.55 16.04 -19.64
N VAL A 150 7.96 15.83 -18.46
CA VAL A 150 6.78 14.98 -18.30
C VAL A 150 5.51 15.82 -18.46
N ALA A 151 4.73 15.54 -19.50
CA ALA A 151 3.47 16.20 -19.80
C ALA A 151 2.30 15.46 -19.13
N VAL A 152 1.76 16.07 -18.07
CA VAL A 152 0.69 15.50 -17.24
C VAL A 152 -0.28 16.58 -16.80
N ASN A 153 -1.58 16.28 -16.83
CA ASN A 153 -2.65 17.13 -16.31
C ASN A 153 -2.38 17.56 -14.85
N PRO A 154 -2.51 18.86 -14.51
CA PRO A 154 -2.20 19.36 -13.16
C PRO A 154 -2.97 18.69 -12.02
N ARG A 155 -4.24 18.30 -12.23
CA ARG A 155 -5.03 17.59 -11.20
C ARG A 155 -4.49 16.17 -10.98
N LEU A 156 -4.05 15.51 -12.05
CA LEU A 156 -3.44 14.19 -11.98
C LEU A 156 -2.07 14.21 -11.27
N SER A 157 -1.26 15.26 -11.48
CA SER A 157 0.00 15.40 -10.74
C SER A 157 -0.21 15.78 -9.28
N TRP A 158 -1.23 16.59 -8.96
CA TRP A 158 -1.57 16.90 -7.57
C TRP A 158 -2.03 15.66 -6.79
N GLN A 159 -2.92 14.86 -7.36
CA GLN A 159 -3.28 13.55 -6.82
C GLN A 159 -2.03 12.66 -6.66
N GLY A 160 -1.15 12.63 -7.66
CA GLY A 160 0.09 11.87 -7.61
C GLY A 160 1.01 12.26 -6.45
N ALA A 161 0.99 13.53 -6.02
CA ALA A 161 1.73 13.99 -4.86
C ALA A 161 1.15 13.43 -3.55
N HIS A 162 -0.18 13.41 -3.40
CA HIS A 162 -0.87 12.80 -2.27
C HIS A 162 -0.66 11.28 -2.22
N HIS A 163 -0.82 10.61 -3.36
CA HIS A 163 -0.56 9.18 -3.47
C HIS A 163 0.86 8.83 -3.05
N ARG A 164 1.87 9.56 -3.54
CA ARG A 164 3.25 9.31 -3.14
C ARG A 164 3.45 9.53 -1.63
N PHE A 165 2.85 10.57 -1.07
CA PHE A 165 2.98 10.85 0.36
C PHE A 165 2.44 9.72 1.23
N GLU A 166 1.21 9.26 0.95
CA GLU A 166 0.59 8.20 1.74
C GLU A 166 1.33 6.87 1.60
N GLU A 167 1.80 6.51 0.39
CA GLU A 167 2.60 5.29 0.21
C GLU A 167 3.97 5.35 0.89
N MET A 168 4.62 6.52 0.89
CA MET A 168 5.89 6.69 1.61
C MET A 168 5.69 6.59 3.12
N LEU A 169 4.62 7.19 3.68
CA LEU A 169 4.29 7.04 5.09
C LEU A 169 4.01 5.58 5.46
N HIS A 170 3.20 4.89 4.65
CA HIS A 170 2.89 3.49 4.88
C HIS A 170 4.14 2.60 4.86
N ALA A 171 5.11 2.92 4.00
CA ALA A 171 6.40 2.25 3.94
C ALA A 171 7.40 2.67 5.04
N GLY A 172 7.02 3.56 5.97
CA GLY A 172 7.91 4.09 7.00
C GLY A 172 9.03 5.00 6.46
N LEU A 173 8.89 5.49 5.24
CA LEU A 173 9.86 6.36 4.57
C LEU A 173 9.55 7.84 4.82
N ALA A 174 10.57 8.68 4.63
CA ALA A 174 10.45 10.14 4.73
C ALA A 174 9.48 10.69 3.67
N ALA A 175 8.25 11.01 4.06
CA ALA A 175 7.19 11.48 3.18
C ALA A 175 7.00 13.00 3.28
N ARG A 176 6.67 13.65 2.15
CA ARG A 176 6.26 15.07 2.13
C ARG A 176 5.23 15.33 1.05
N ILE A 177 4.32 16.28 1.31
CA ILE A 177 3.47 16.89 0.29
C ILE A 177 4.04 18.29 -0.01
N PRO A 178 4.33 18.63 -1.27
CA PRO A 178 4.73 19.99 -1.62
C PRO A 178 3.57 20.96 -1.37
N PRO A 179 3.84 22.20 -0.88
CA PRO A 179 2.79 23.22 -0.82
C PRO A 179 2.14 23.43 -2.19
N GLN A 180 0.81 23.61 -2.22
CA GLN A 180 0.08 23.66 -3.50
C GLN A 180 0.58 24.77 -4.42
N HIS A 181 0.88 25.96 -3.89
CA HIS A 181 1.44 27.06 -4.68
C HIS A 181 2.78 26.71 -5.34
N VAL A 182 3.59 25.82 -4.74
CA VAL A 182 4.85 25.34 -5.34
C VAL A 182 4.58 24.37 -6.48
N HIS A 183 3.57 23.51 -6.34
CA HIS A 183 3.12 22.64 -7.42
C HIS A 183 2.60 23.45 -8.61
N ASP A 184 1.72 24.42 -8.35
CA ASP A 184 1.05 25.21 -9.38
C ASP A 184 2.06 26.12 -10.11
N ALA A 185 2.97 26.77 -9.38
CA ALA A 185 4.07 27.53 -9.99
C ALA A 185 5.00 26.65 -10.85
N ALA A 186 5.17 25.36 -10.50
CA ALA A 186 5.97 24.44 -11.30
C ALA A 186 5.27 24.07 -12.63
N VAL A 187 3.94 23.99 -12.65
CA VAL A 187 3.14 23.76 -13.87
C VAL A 187 3.31 24.92 -14.84
N ASP A 188 3.07 26.15 -14.38
CA ASP A 188 3.14 27.34 -15.23
C ASP A 188 4.58 27.63 -15.67
N GLY A 189 5.52 27.53 -14.74
CA GLY A 189 6.91 27.75 -15.04
C GLY A 189 7.46 26.77 -16.08
N LEU A 190 6.97 25.52 -16.14
CA LEU A 190 7.45 24.54 -17.11
C LEU A 190 7.12 24.97 -18.54
N ARG A 191 5.93 25.55 -18.75
CA ARG A 191 5.48 26.09 -20.05
C ARG A 191 6.42 27.20 -20.54
N VAL A 192 6.68 28.18 -19.67
CA VAL A 192 7.56 29.33 -19.94
C VAL A 192 8.99 28.88 -20.24
N ARG A 193 9.50 27.91 -19.48
CA ARG A 193 10.87 27.43 -19.65
C ARG A 193 11.07 26.69 -20.96
N LEU A 194 10.16 25.78 -21.33
CA LEU A 194 10.27 25.05 -22.59
C LEU A 194 10.21 25.99 -23.80
N GLU A 195 9.31 26.98 -23.75
CA GLU A 195 9.21 28.04 -24.77
C GLU A 195 10.52 28.82 -24.93
N LYS A 196 11.11 29.26 -23.81
CA LYS A 196 12.40 29.97 -23.82
C LYS A 196 13.54 29.10 -24.35
N LEU A 197 13.66 27.87 -23.85
CA LEU A 197 14.73 26.93 -24.22
C LEU A 197 14.71 26.61 -25.71
N GLU A 198 13.52 26.43 -26.27
CA GLU A 198 13.34 26.14 -27.69
C GLU A 198 13.52 27.40 -28.55
N GLY A 199 12.88 28.51 -28.17
CA GLY A 199 12.91 29.76 -28.93
C GLY A 199 14.31 30.40 -29.01
N GLU A 200 15.12 30.26 -27.96
CA GLU A 200 16.49 30.77 -27.90
C GLU A 200 17.54 29.72 -28.33
N GLY A 201 17.13 28.50 -28.70
CA GLY A 201 18.07 27.45 -29.16
C GLY A 201 19.09 27.02 -28.10
N LEU A 202 18.74 27.09 -26.81
CA LEU A 202 19.70 26.88 -25.72
C LEU A 202 20.15 25.42 -25.56
N VAL A 203 19.36 24.47 -26.06
CA VAL A 203 19.57 23.03 -25.90
C VAL A 203 19.59 22.32 -27.26
N ASP A 204 20.20 21.14 -27.31
CA ASP A 204 20.35 20.37 -28.55
C ASP A 204 19.11 19.53 -28.86
N ARG A 205 18.29 19.21 -27.85
CA ARG A 205 17.06 18.44 -28.03
C ARG A 205 16.03 18.72 -26.94
N ILE A 206 14.76 18.78 -27.32
CA ILE A 206 13.61 18.86 -26.40
C ILE A 206 12.67 17.69 -26.65
N GLN A 207 12.29 17.00 -25.58
CA GLN A 207 11.37 15.89 -25.64
C GLN A 207 10.27 16.01 -24.57
N LEU A 208 9.01 15.84 -24.97
CA LEU A 208 7.89 15.72 -24.04
C LEU A 208 7.41 14.29 -23.99
N ARG A 209 7.21 13.79 -22.77
CA ARG A 209 6.79 12.42 -22.52
C ARG A 209 5.55 12.36 -21.65
N THR A 210 4.67 11.40 -21.91
CA THR A 210 3.57 11.09 -21.00
C THR A 210 4.10 10.46 -19.71
N ARG A 211 3.24 10.31 -18.70
CA ARG A 211 3.55 9.57 -17.46
C ARG A 211 3.95 8.11 -17.71
N THR A 212 3.52 7.50 -18.82
CA THR A 212 3.90 6.13 -19.22
C THR A 212 5.22 6.08 -20.00
N GLY A 213 5.85 7.22 -20.25
CA GLY A 213 7.12 7.33 -20.95
C GLY A 213 7.01 7.49 -22.47
N ALA A 214 5.80 7.47 -23.03
CA ALA A 214 5.57 7.65 -24.46
C ALA A 214 5.94 9.07 -24.89
N ILE A 215 6.65 9.21 -26.02
CA ILE A 215 7.08 10.49 -26.55
C ILE A 215 5.92 11.11 -27.33
N ILE A 216 5.51 12.33 -26.96
CA ILE A 216 4.46 13.09 -27.64
C ILE A 216 5.00 14.29 -28.42
N TYR A 217 6.24 14.68 -28.14
CA TYR A 217 6.96 15.75 -28.82
C TYR A 217 8.45 15.45 -28.77
N ASP A 218 9.13 15.66 -29.88
CA ASP A 218 10.57 15.46 -30.02
C ASP A 218 11.09 16.43 -31.08
N ASN A 219 12.01 17.32 -30.69
CA ASN A 219 12.62 18.28 -31.59
C ASN A 219 14.11 18.38 -31.30
N GLU A 220 14.92 18.37 -32.35
CA GLU A 220 16.38 18.34 -32.27
C GLU A 220 16.95 19.50 -33.08
N LEU A 221 17.94 20.19 -32.50
CA LEU A 221 18.66 21.30 -33.10
C LEU A 221 19.85 20.74 -33.87
N ARG A 222 19.89 20.98 -35.18
CA ARG A 222 20.97 20.55 -36.09
C ARG A 222 21.44 21.74 -36.89
N ASP A 223 22.75 21.97 -36.94
CA ASP A 223 23.37 23.08 -37.68
C ASP A 223 22.74 24.46 -37.37
N GLY A 224 22.35 24.68 -36.11
CA GLY A 224 21.71 25.92 -35.65
C GLY A 224 20.23 26.07 -36.03
N GLN A 225 19.61 25.04 -36.62
CA GLN A 225 18.20 25.03 -37.00
C GLN A 225 17.45 23.86 -36.35
N TRP A 226 16.22 24.12 -35.91
CA TRP A 226 15.35 23.06 -35.39
C TRP A 226 14.83 22.18 -36.53
N SER A 227 14.81 20.88 -36.29
CA SER A 227 14.26 19.89 -37.25
C SER A 227 12.78 20.15 -37.55
N TYR A 228 12.03 20.68 -36.57
CA TYR A 228 10.65 21.12 -36.73
C TYR A 228 10.45 22.52 -36.12
N ALA A 229 9.40 23.22 -36.57
CA ALA A 229 9.03 24.52 -36.00
C ALA A 229 8.83 24.42 -34.47
N PRO A 230 9.42 25.34 -33.68
CA PRO A 230 9.28 25.37 -32.22
C PRO A 230 7.82 25.36 -31.75
N ARG A 231 7.42 24.29 -31.05
CA ARG A 231 6.02 24.08 -30.60
C ARG A 231 5.94 23.32 -29.27
N SER A 232 7.02 23.22 -28.51
CA SER A 232 7.09 22.49 -27.24
C SER A 232 6.03 22.95 -26.23
N ARG A 233 5.85 24.26 -26.03
CA ARG A 233 4.81 24.81 -25.14
C ARG A 233 3.41 24.35 -25.54
N LEU A 234 3.06 24.50 -26.82
CA LEU A 234 1.75 24.12 -27.34
C LEU A 234 1.49 22.62 -27.18
N ALA A 235 2.51 21.78 -27.44
CA ALA A 235 2.41 20.33 -27.25
C ALA A 235 2.19 19.95 -25.77
N LEU A 236 2.88 20.63 -24.84
CA LEU A 236 2.67 20.43 -23.40
C LEU A 236 1.26 20.83 -22.98
N GLU A 237 0.81 22.02 -23.36
CA GLU A 237 -0.53 22.53 -23.01
C GLU A 237 -1.63 21.62 -23.53
N ARG A 238 -1.51 21.15 -24.78
CA ARG A 238 -2.48 20.21 -25.38
C ARG A 238 -2.63 18.92 -24.59
N GLU A 239 -1.53 18.31 -24.13
CA GLU A 239 -1.63 17.08 -23.32
C GLU A 239 -2.15 17.39 -21.91
N GLN A 240 -1.76 18.52 -21.31
CA GLN A 240 -2.26 18.91 -19.99
C GLN A 240 -3.78 19.14 -19.98
N THR A 241 -4.35 19.66 -21.06
CA THR A 241 -5.78 19.95 -21.19
C THR A 241 -6.57 18.88 -21.92
N ARG A 242 -5.93 17.79 -22.39
CA ARG A 242 -6.60 16.71 -23.12
C ARG A 242 -7.74 16.13 -22.28
N PRO A 243 -8.97 16.01 -22.82
CA PRO A 243 -10.05 15.32 -22.13
C PRO A 243 -9.66 13.88 -21.81
N MET A 244 -9.76 13.50 -20.54
CA MET A 244 -9.49 12.13 -20.11
C MET A 244 -10.51 11.18 -20.72
N THR A 245 -10.05 9.98 -21.09
CA THR A 245 -10.94 8.87 -21.45
C THR A 245 -11.73 8.40 -20.23
N ARG A 246 -12.82 7.66 -20.45
CA ARG A 246 -13.65 7.12 -19.34
C ARG A 246 -12.82 6.24 -18.40
N GLY A 247 -11.99 5.35 -18.96
CA GLY A 247 -11.01 4.59 -18.16
C GLY A 247 -9.98 5.44 -17.42
N GLU A 248 -9.48 6.54 -18.00
CA GLU A 248 -8.58 7.47 -17.28
C GLU A 248 -9.28 8.19 -16.13
N LEU A 249 -10.54 8.61 -16.33
CA LEU A 249 -11.38 9.22 -15.28
C LEU A 249 -11.69 8.25 -14.15
N GLN A 250 -11.99 6.99 -14.49
CA GLN A 250 -12.23 5.97 -13.49
C GLN A 250 -10.98 5.75 -12.65
N ARG A 251 -9.81 5.52 -13.29
CA ARG A 251 -8.53 5.41 -12.57
C ARG A 251 -8.22 6.63 -11.70
N PHE A 252 -8.54 7.82 -12.20
CA PHE A 252 -8.37 9.04 -11.43
C PHE A 252 -9.30 9.08 -10.20
N ALA A 253 -10.53 8.59 -10.28
CA ALA A 253 -11.38 8.46 -9.10
C ALA A 253 -10.86 7.39 -8.12
N ASP A 254 -10.37 6.28 -8.66
CA ASP A 254 -9.84 5.12 -7.94
C ASP A 254 -8.60 5.49 -7.12
N ASP A 255 -7.64 6.18 -7.75
CA ASP A 255 -6.42 6.66 -7.09
C ASP A 255 -6.74 7.65 -5.93
N TRP A 256 -7.81 8.44 -6.04
CA TRP A 256 -8.26 9.30 -4.93
C TRP A 256 -8.87 8.50 -3.78
N ASN A 257 -9.67 7.47 -4.09
CA ASN A 257 -10.24 6.59 -3.08
C ASN A 257 -9.14 5.82 -2.32
N HIS A 258 -8.08 5.40 -3.03
CA HIS A 258 -6.91 4.76 -2.41
C HIS A 258 -6.21 5.70 -1.43
N VAL A 259 -5.97 6.95 -1.81
CA VAL A 259 -5.40 7.98 -0.91
C VAL A 259 -6.25 8.16 0.34
N LEU A 260 -7.58 8.28 0.18
CA LEU A 260 -8.50 8.43 1.33
C LEU A 260 -8.47 7.20 2.25
N ALA A 261 -8.43 5.98 1.68
CA ALA A 261 -8.33 4.75 2.45
C ALA A 261 -7.03 4.67 3.26
N ARG A 262 -5.89 5.09 2.68
CA ARG A 262 -4.61 5.18 3.41
C ARG A 262 -4.66 6.19 4.56
N MET A 263 -5.31 7.33 4.33
CA MET A 263 -5.52 8.33 5.38
C MET A 263 -6.37 7.78 6.53
N GLU A 264 -7.42 7.02 6.24
CA GLU A 264 -8.25 6.34 7.24
C GLU A 264 -7.45 5.28 8.01
N GLU A 265 -6.68 4.44 7.30
CA GLU A 265 -5.83 3.38 7.87
C GLU A 265 -4.84 3.95 8.92
N ARG A 266 -4.15 5.05 8.59
CA ARG A 266 -3.21 5.71 9.52
C ARG A 266 -3.88 6.63 10.53
N ARG A 267 -5.22 6.69 10.57
CA ARG A 267 -6.02 7.57 11.44
C ARG A 267 -5.65 9.05 11.29
N ALA A 268 -5.60 9.53 10.06
CA ALA A 268 -5.39 10.95 9.77
C ALA A 268 -6.48 11.83 10.43
N PRO A 269 -6.19 13.09 10.77
CA PRO A 269 -7.19 13.99 11.36
C PRO A 269 -8.44 14.15 10.48
N ASP A 270 -9.63 14.04 11.07
CA ASP A 270 -10.92 14.03 10.36
C ASP A 270 -11.12 15.25 9.46
N ASN A 271 -10.68 16.43 9.90
CA ASN A 271 -10.76 17.65 9.10
C ASN A 271 -9.94 17.54 7.81
N ARG A 272 -8.72 16.97 7.87
CA ARG A 272 -7.89 16.78 6.67
C ARG A 272 -8.47 15.73 5.72
N VAL A 273 -9.10 14.69 6.26
CA VAL A 273 -9.82 13.68 5.45
C VAL A 273 -11.01 14.33 4.74
N ALA A 274 -11.79 15.15 5.45
CA ALA A 274 -12.96 15.86 4.90
C ALA A 274 -12.58 16.85 3.79
N ASP A 275 -11.52 17.64 4.00
CA ASP A 275 -11.00 18.58 3.00
C ASP A 275 -10.58 17.86 1.72
N LEU A 276 -9.82 16.77 1.86
CA LEU A 276 -9.35 16.01 0.71
C LEU A 276 -10.48 15.29 -0.01
N LYS A 277 -11.48 14.79 0.72
CA LYS A 277 -12.68 14.17 0.14
C LYS A 277 -13.48 15.15 -0.71
N THR A 278 -13.60 16.40 -0.24
CA THR A 278 -14.23 17.48 -1.01
C THR A 278 -13.45 17.76 -2.29
N ARG A 279 -12.12 17.90 -2.18
CA ARG A 279 -11.25 18.13 -3.34
C ARG A 279 -11.30 17.00 -4.37
N ALA A 280 -11.28 15.74 -3.92
CA ALA A 280 -11.39 14.57 -4.79
C ALA A 280 -12.71 14.58 -5.57
N ALA A 281 -13.83 14.88 -4.91
CA ALA A 281 -15.13 15.00 -5.55
C ALA A 281 -15.16 16.14 -6.58
N ASP A 282 -14.55 17.29 -6.28
CA ASP A 282 -14.43 18.42 -7.21
C ASP A 282 -13.60 18.09 -8.44
N ASP A 283 -12.44 17.47 -8.26
CA ASP A 283 -11.56 17.09 -9.36
C ASP A 283 -12.28 16.10 -10.31
N VAL A 284 -12.96 15.09 -9.77
CA VAL A 284 -13.73 14.11 -10.55
C VAL A 284 -14.89 14.79 -11.29
N ARG A 285 -15.65 15.67 -10.62
CA ARG A 285 -16.73 16.43 -11.26
C ARG A 285 -16.24 17.30 -12.41
N TYR A 286 -15.14 18.01 -12.21
CA TYR A 286 -14.52 18.86 -13.23
C TYR A 286 -14.12 18.05 -14.48
N LEU A 287 -13.42 16.94 -14.30
CA LEU A 287 -12.94 16.13 -15.41
C LEU A 287 -14.09 15.38 -16.12
N LEU A 288 -15.14 15.00 -15.40
CA LEU A 288 -16.37 14.47 -16.00
C LEU A 288 -17.10 15.51 -16.85
N ALA A 289 -17.17 16.77 -16.41
CA ALA A 289 -17.76 17.86 -17.19
C ALA A 289 -16.96 18.10 -18.47
N GLN A 290 -15.63 18.19 -18.37
CA GLN A 290 -14.74 18.32 -19.53
C GLN A 290 -14.95 17.19 -20.55
N ARG A 291 -15.14 15.95 -20.08
CA ARG A 291 -15.44 14.82 -20.98
C ARG A 291 -16.81 14.93 -21.64
N ARG A 292 -17.85 15.38 -20.93
CA ARG A 292 -19.19 15.57 -21.49
C ARG A 292 -19.18 16.62 -22.60
N GLU A 293 -18.45 17.70 -22.42
CA GLU A 293 -18.25 18.74 -23.44
C GLU A 293 -17.54 18.18 -24.68
N ALA A 294 -16.47 17.39 -24.48
CA ALA A 294 -15.78 16.71 -25.57
C ALA A 294 -16.70 15.74 -26.34
N ASP A 295 -17.51 14.94 -25.63
CA ASP A 295 -18.49 14.03 -26.23
C ASP A 295 -19.59 14.79 -27.01
N GLY A 296 -20.04 15.95 -26.52
CA GLY A 296 -21.01 16.82 -27.20
C GLY A 296 -20.45 17.44 -28.50
N THR A 297 -19.19 17.86 -28.47
CA THR A 297 -18.50 18.44 -29.62
C THR A 297 -18.19 17.38 -30.69
N GLU A 298 -17.85 16.15 -30.29
CA GLU A 298 -17.68 15.01 -31.21
C GLU A 298 -19.00 14.60 -31.89
N ARG A 299 -20.14 14.69 -31.19
CA ARG A 299 -21.47 14.45 -31.78
C ARG A 299 -21.83 15.50 -32.85
N GLN A 300 -21.42 16.75 -32.67
CA GLN A 300 -21.65 17.83 -33.64
C GLN A 300 -20.75 17.73 -34.88
N ARG A 301 -19.50 17.27 -34.74
CA ARG A 301 -18.57 17.02 -35.88
C ARG A 301 -18.97 15.80 -36.74
N ARG A 302 -19.79 14.89 -36.22
CA ARG A 302 -20.32 13.71 -36.93
C ARG A 302 -21.62 14.00 -37.72
N GLY A 303 -21.97 15.27 -37.89
CA GLY A 303 -23.21 15.73 -38.53
C GLY A 303 -23.29 15.59 -40.06
N ARG A 304 -22.33 14.98 -40.74
CA ARG A 304 -22.48 14.64 -42.17
C ARG A 304 -22.05 13.20 -42.45
N THR A 305 -23.04 12.45 -42.92
CA THR A 305 -22.98 11.12 -43.55
C THR A 305 -23.16 9.91 -42.62
N ILE A 306 -24.43 9.72 -42.24
CA ILE A 306 -25.25 8.54 -42.55
C ILE A 306 -24.77 7.19 -42.01
N LEU A 307 -25.55 6.67 -41.05
CA LEU A 307 -25.93 5.28 -40.81
C LEU A 307 -24.81 4.22 -40.67
N GLN A 308 -24.90 3.45 -39.58
CA GLN A 308 -24.15 2.22 -39.25
C GLN A 308 -22.92 2.35 -38.35
N SER A 309 -23.11 2.67 -37.07
CA SER A 309 -22.34 2.01 -36.00
C SER A 309 -23.17 2.00 -34.72
N PRO A 310 -23.70 0.83 -34.31
CA PRO A 310 -24.30 0.67 -32.99
C PRO A 310 -23.27 0.95 -31.89
N ALA A 311 -23.74 1.19 -30.66
CA ALA A 311 -22.87 1.25 -29.50
C ALA A 311 -22.00 -0.03 -29.45
N ASP A 312 -20.68 0.16 -29.54
CA ASP A 312 -19.70 -0.92 -29.61
C ASP A 312 -19.57 -1.60 -28.24
N GLY A 313 -20.49 -2.53 -27.95
CA GLY A 313 -20.48 -3.34 -26.72
C GLY A 313 -19.20 -4.18 -26.58
N HIS A 314 -18.51 -4.44 -27.70
CA HIS A 314 -17.22 -5.11 -27.75
C HIS A 314 -16.10 -4.20 -27.23
N ARG A 315 -16.11 -2.90 -27.55
CA ARG A 315 -15.18 -1.93 -26.94
C ARG A 315 -15.38 -1.75 -25.43
N GLN A 316 -16.61 -1.85 -24.93
CA GLN A 316 -16.90 -1.83 -23.49
C GLN A 316 -16.46 -3.13 -22.78
N PHE A 317 -16.60 -4.27 -23.46
CA PHE A 317 -16.04 -5.55 -23.02
C PHE A 317 -14.51 -5.45 -22.92
N VAL A 318 -13.82 -4.96 -23.96
CA VAL A 318 -12.37 -4.72 -23.93
C VAL A 318 -11.98 -3.79 -22.78
N GLU A 319 -12.72 -2.71 -22.52
CA GLU A 319 -12.45 -1.78 -21.41
C GLU A 319 -12.63 -2.42 -20.01
N LEU A 320 -13.61 -3.31 -19.83
CA LEU A 320 -13.83 -4.03 -18.56
C LEU A 320 -12.65 -4.95 -18.22
N TYR A 321 -12.15 -5.69 -19.23
CA TYR A 321 -11.10 -6.68 -19.05
C TYR A 321 -9.69 -6.08 -19.14
N ASP A 322 -9.44 -5.06 -19.97
CA ASP A 322 -8.15 -4.33 -19.97
C ASP A 322 -7.86 -3.69 -18.61
N ASN A 323 -8.89 -3.14 -17.95
CA ASN A 323 -8.72 -2.58 -16.59
C ASN A 323 -8.43 -3.69 -15.57
N ALA A 324 -9.14 -4.83 -15.66
CA ALA A 324 -8.95 -5.93 -14.72
C ALA A 324 -7.64 -6.72 -14.92
N VAL A 325 -7.14 -6.79 -16.16
CA VAL A 325 -5.82 -7.36 -16.52
C VAL A 325 -4.70 -6.42 -16.03
N ARG A 326 -4.83 -5.11 -16.21
CA ARG A 326 -3.85 -4.12 -15.70
C ARG A 326 -3.79 -4.05 -14.18
N ASP A 327 -4.92 -4.23 -13.49
CA ASP A 327 -4.95 -4.32 -12.02
C ASP A 327 -4.14 -5.53 -11.51
N ALA A 328 -4.19 -6.64 -12.24
CA ALA A 328 -3.42 -7.85 -11.91
C ALA A 328 -1.95 -7.79 -12.35
N GLU A 329 -1.61 -7.09 -13.45
CA GLU A 329 -0.20 -6.84 -13.80
C GLU A 329 0.50 -5.95 -12.77
N ARG A 330 -0.26 -5.10 -12.05
CA ARG A 330 0.24 -4.22 -10.99
C ARG A 330 0.29 -4.87 -9.60
N ARG A 331 -0.35 -6.04 -9.40
CA ARG A 331 -0.41 -6.74 -8.10
C ARG A 331 -0.07 -8.22 -8.31
N PRO A 332 1.10 -8.70 -7.85
CA PRO A 332 1.55 -10.06 -8.11
C PRO A 332 0.60 -11.12 -7.54
N ILE A 333 0.62 -12.31 -8.15
CA ILE A 333 -0.19 -13.50 -7.84
C ILE A 333 -0.20 -13.88 -6.34
N GLY A 334 0.81 -13.51 -5.56
CA GLY A 334 0.87 -13.77 -4.11
C GLY A 334 -0.28 -13.17 -3.29
N ASN A 335 -0.99 -12.17 -3.81
CA ASN A 335 -2.20 -11.67 -3.16
C ASN A 335 -3.44 -12.58 -3.38
N VAL A 336 -3.45 -13.38 -4.45
CA VAL A 336 -4.55 -14.31 -4.78
C VAL A 336 -4.54 -15.54 -3.86
N GLU A 337 -3.35 -16.01 -3.48
CA GLU A 337 -3.16 -17.04 -2.46
C GLU A 337 -3.66 -16.58 -1.09
N ALA A 338 -3.22 -15.39 -0.62
CA ALA A 338 -3.69 -14.81 0.64
C ALA A 338 -5.23 -14.66 0.68
N HIS A 339 -5.83 -14.31 -0.46
CA HIS A 339 -7.28 -14.21 -0.63
C HIS A 339 -7.99 -15.57 -0.62
N ALA A 340 -7.42 -16.60 -1.24
CA ALA A 340 -7.94 -17.97 -1.19
C ALA A 340 -7.87 -18.56 0.22
N VAL A 341 -6.75 -18.35 0.94
CA VAL A 341 -6.57 -18.77 2.33
C VAL A 341 -7.49 -17.98 3.27
N GLY A 342 -7.58 -16.65 3.07
CA GLY A 342 -8.45 -15.75 3.82
C GLY A 342 -9.92 -16.18 3.77
N ARG A 343 -10.39 -16.62 2.60
CA ARG A 343 -11.75 -17.14 2.42
C ARG A 343 -12.06 -18.32 3.33
N LEU A 344 -11.21 -19.35 3.36
CA LEU A 344 -11.46 -20.51 4.21
C LEU A 344 -11.38 -20.14 5.69
N ALA A 345 -10.47 -19.23 6.07
CA ALA A 345 -10.39 -18.69 7.42
C ALA A 345 -11.68 -17.96 7.81
N GLN A 346 -12.21 -17.10 6.95
CA GLN A 346 -13.47 -16.38 7.18
C GLN A 346 -14.68 -17.32 7.22
N THR A 347 -14.74 -18.34 6.34
CA THR A 347 -15.75 -19.39 6.41
C THR A 347 -15.70 -20.14 7.73
N TYR A 348 -14.50 -20.51 8.20
CA TYR A 348 -14.33 -21.16 9.49
C TYR A 348 -14.73 -20.23 10.65
N MET A 349 -14.37 -18.95 10.59
CA MET A 349 -14.81 -17.96 11.59
C MET A 349 -16.34 -17.81 11.60
N ALA A 350 -17.01 -17.80 10.45
CA ALA A 350 -18.46 -17.75 10.37
C ALA A 350 -19.11 -18.99 11.00
N LEU A 351 -18.56 -20.19 10.78
CA LEU A 351 -19.04 -21.42 11.42
C LEU A 351 -18.80 -21.41 12.93
N ARG A 352 -17.64 -20.95 13.38
CA ARG A 352 -17.32 -20.77 14.80
C ARG A 352 -18.23 -19.72 15.45
N LEU A 353 -18.66 -18.71 14.69
CA LEU A 353 -19.59 -17.69 15.17
C LEU A 353 -20.99 -18.28 15.35
N VAL A 354 -21.44 -19.14 14.44
CA VAL A 354 -22.69 -19.90 14.60
C VAL A 354 -22.60 -20.83 15.81
N GLU A 355 -21.47 -21.52 16.00
CA GLU A 355 -21.20 -22.36 17.18
C GLU A 355 -21.26 -21.55 18.48
N ALA A 356 -20.60 -20.39 18.51
CA ALA A 356 -20.62 -19.49 19.66
C ALA A 356 -22.03 -18.93 19.94
N ALA A 357 -22.78 -18.54 18.90
CA ALA A 357 -24.15 -18.05 19.05
C ALA A 357 -25.08 -19.14 19.61
N ARG A 358 -24.93 -20.38 19.15
CA ARG A 358 -25.65 -21.54 19.71
C ARG A 358 -25.30 -21.77 21.18
N ASP A 359 -24.01 -21.83 21.50
CA ASP A 359 -23.53 -22.13 22.85
C ASP A 359 -23.89 -21.02 23.86
N LEU A 360 -24.09 -19.80 23.38
CA LEU A 360 -24.56 -18.65 24.15
C LEU A 360 -26.09 -18.52 24.22
N GLY A 361 -26.85 -19.40 23.56
CA GLY A 361 -28.31 -19.32 23.50
C GLY A 361 -28.84 -18.09 22.73
N LEU A 362 -28.04 -17.53 21.82
CA LEU A 362 -28.40 -16.33 21.03
C LEU A 362 -29.25 -16.65 19.79
N LEU A 363 -29.35 -17.94 19.43
CA LEU A 363 -30.14 -18.42 18.31
C LEU A 363 -31.53 -18.86 18.81
N PRO A 364 -32.63 -18.49 18.12
CA PRO A 364 -33.97 -18.97 18.43
C PRO A 364 -34.10 -20.48 18.16
N GLU A 365 -34.93 -21.18 18.95
CA GLU A 365 -35.07 -22.65 18.92
C GLU A 365 -35.50 -23.19 17.53
N ASP A 366 -36.37 -22.48 16.81
CA ASP A 366 -36.82 -22.82 15.45
C ASP A 366 -36.05 -22.06 14.34
N GLY A 367 -34.91 -21.46 14.68
CA GLY A 367 -34.13 -20.62 13.76
C GLY A 367 -33.36 -21.41 12.72
N LYS A 368 -33.66 -21.19 11.43
CA LYS A 368 -32.88 -21.76 10.32
C LYS A 368 -31.83 -20.79 9.82
N ILE A 369 -30.57 -21.22 9.72
CA ILE A 369 -29.52 -20.41 9.11
C ILE A 369 -29.72 -20.39 7.59
N VAL A 370 -29.83 -19.21 7.01
CA VAL A 370 -29.92 -18.99 5.57
C VAL A 370 -28.83 -18.03 5.13
N ALA A 371 -28.29 -18.25 3.93
CA ALA A 371 -27.37 -17.29 3.32
C ALA A 371 -28.17 -16.14 2.71
N THR A 372 -27.96 -14.94 3.19
CA THR A 372 -28.46 -13.73 2.54
C THR A 372 -27.44 -13.23 1.56
N ARG A 373 -27.86 -12.97 0.32
CA ARG A 373 -27.09 -12.06 -0.53
C ARG A 373 -27.10 -10.71 0.16
N ALA A 374 -25.99 -9.97 0.11
CA ALA A 374 -25.95 -8.56 0.52
C ALA A 374 -27.24 -7.89 0.02
N ILE A 375 -28.14 -7.55 0.95
CA ILE A 375 -29.39 -6.89 0.60
C ILE A 375 -28.97 -5.63 -0.16
N VAL A 376 -29.67 -5.40 -1.26
CA VAL A 376 -29.41 -4.44 -2.35
C VAL A 376 -29.42 -2.95 -1.91
N ARG A 377 -29.05 -2.64 -0.66
CA ARG A 377 -28.90 -1.28 -0.13
C ARG A 377 -27.46 -0.77 -0.09
N ASP A 378 -26.46 -1.60 -0.33
CA ASP A 378 -25.05 -1.15 -0.39
C ASP A 378 -24.57 -0.82 -1.81
N LYS A 379 -25.44 -0.22 -2.64
CA LYS A 379 -25.04 0.39 -3.93
C LYS A 379 -24.20 1.67 -3.76
N GLN A 380 -23.82 2.02 -2.52
CA GLN A 380 -22.80 3.02 -2.21
C GLN A 380 -21.40 2.39 -2.06
N GLY A 381 -21.29 1.06 -2.00
CA GLY A 381 -20.05 0.33 -2.16
C GLY A 381 -19.47 0.52 -3.56
N ALA A 382 -18.62 1.53 -3.69
CA ALA A 382 -17.67 1.80 -4.77
C ALA A 382 -18.21 1.66 -6.21
N ARG A 383 -18.47 2.81 -6.85
CA ARG A 383 -18.57 2.96 -8.33
C ARG A 383 -17.34 2.40 -9.10
N GLU A 384 -16.31 2.00 -8.36
CA GLU A 384 -15.02 1.49 -8.80
C GLU A 384 -14.91 -0.05 -8.80
N PHE A 385 -15.75 -0.82 -8.09
CA PHE A 385 -15.72 -2.30 -8.14
C PHE A 385 -17.14 -2.90 -8.02
N PRO A 386 -17.95 -2.92 -9.09
CA PRO A 386 -19.35 -3.39 -9.05
C PRO A 386 -19.54 -4.89 -8.72
N ALA A 387 -18.47 -5.62 -8.38
CA ALA A 387 -18.48 -7.05 -8.03
C ALA A 387 -17.89 -7.36 -6.63
N ALA A 388 -17.52 -6.36 -5.83
CA ALA A 388 -17.15 -6.60 -4.43
C ALA A 388 -18.39 -7.10 -3.67
N HIS A 389 -18.31 -8.29 -3.09
CA HIS A 389 -19.38 -8.92 -2.33
C HIS A 389 -18.80 -9.47 -1.02
N ARG A 390 -19.64 -9.67 0.01
CA ARG A 390 -19.18 -10.23 1.27
C ARG A 390 -18.76 -11.69 1.06
N MET A 391 -17.58 -12.05 1.55
CA MET A 391 -17.09 -13.43 1.56
C MET A 391 -16.68 -13.79 3.00
N PRO A 392 -17.14 -14.93 3.54
CA PRO A 392 -18.21 -15.78 3.02
C PRO A 392 -19.54 -15.02 2.87
N ALA A 393 -20.49 -15.63 2.15
CA ALA A 393 -21.87 -15.14 2.12
C ALA A 393 -22.38 -14.83 3.53
N ASP A 394 -23.00 -13.66 3.68
CA ASP A 394 -23.59 -13.21 4.93
C ASP A 394 -24.68 -14.20 5.39
N LEU A 395 -24.74 -14.45 6.69
CA LEU A 395 -25.65 -15.42 7.29
C LEU A 395 -26.74 -14.70 8.07
N SER A 396 -27.98 -15.15 7.92
CA SER A 396 -29.11 -14.70 8.71
C SER A 396 -29.83 -15.88 9.33
N VAL A 397 -30.48 -15.63 10.45
CA VAL A 397 -31.43 -16.56 11.07
C VAL A 397 -32.82 -16.22 10.56
N GLU A 398 -33.49 -17.22 9.98
CA GLU A 398 -34.88 -17.15 9.53
C GLU A 398 -35.77 -17.92 10.52
N THR A 399 -36.80 -17.26 11.05
CA THR A 399 -37.78 -17.84 11.97
C THR A 399 -39.02 -18.34 11.23
N ALA A 400 -39.86 -19.17 11.88
CA ALA A 400 -41.04 -19.81 11.26
C ALA A 400 -42.09 -18.82 10.72
N ASP A 401 -42.12 -17.59 11.23
CA ASP A 401 -42.95 -16.47 10.75
C ASP A 401 -42.39 -15.77 9.50
N GLY A 402 -41.24 -16.22 8.99
CA GLY A 402 -40.54 -15.64 7.84
C GLY A 402 -39.69 -14.41 8.16
N SER A 403 -39.57 -14.02 9.43
CA SER A 403 -38.68 -12.92 9.83
C SER A 403 -37.22 -13.32 9.65
N ARG A 404 -36.38 -12.37 9.23
CA ARG A 404 -34.94 -12.59 9.00
C ARG A 404 -34.10 -11.56 9.75
N ARG A 405 -33.15 -12.05 10.55
CA ARG A 405 -32.19 -11.22 11.30
C ARG A 405 -30.76 -11.66 10.97
N ARG A 406 -29.85 -10.72 10.76
CA ARG A 406 -28.45 -11.07 10.43
C ARG A 406 -27.79 -11.73 11.62
N LEU A 407 -26.92 -12.72 11.41
CA LEU A 407 -26.19 -13.40 12.47
C LEU A 407 -25.42 -12.41 13.36
N THR A 408 -24.79 -11.40 12.76
CA THR A 408 -24.09 -10.31 13.49
C THR A 408 -25.00 -9.58 14.47
N GLU A 409 -26.29 -9.41 14.15
CA GLU A 409 -27.25 -8.66 14.98
C GLU A 409 -27.70 -9.44 16.22
N HIS A 410 -27.38 -10.73 16.34
CA HIS A 410 -27.64 -11.52 17.54
C HIS A 410 -26.61 -11.27 18.66
N PHE A 411 -25.50 -10.59 18.37
CA PHE A 411 -24.44 -10.24 19.32
C PHE A 411 -24.71 -8.87 19.95
N ALA A 412 -24.67 -8.78 21.28
CA ALA A 412 -25.07 -7.58 22.00
C ALA A 412 -23.97 -6.51 22.05
N VAL A 413 -22.69 -6.92 22.09
CA VAL A 413 -21.56 -5.98 22.16
C VAL A 413 -21.37 -5.27 20.82
N GLU A 414 -21.49 -3.94 20.80
CA GLU A 414 -21.37 -3.13 19.58
C GLU A 414 -20.00 -3.28 18.89
N LEU A 415 -18.91 -3.32 19.67
CA LEU A 415 -17.56 -3.56 19.15
C LEU A 415 -17.40 -4.95 18.52
N ASN A 416 -18.10 -5.97 19.04
CA ASN A 416 -18.12 -7.29 18.42
C ASN A 416 -18.85 -7.24 17.08
N ARG A 417 -19.98 -6.53 16.98
CA ARG A 417 -20.71 -6.36 15.70
C ARG A 417 -19.85 -5.71 14.63
N VAL A 418 -19.11 -4.66 14.99
CA VAL A 418 -18.15 -3.99 14.09
C VAL A 418 -17.01 -4.93 13.69
N ALA A 419 -16.44 -5.68 14.63
CA ALA A 419 -15.36 -6.64 14.33
C ALA A 419 -15.85 -7.81 13.46
N ILE A 420 -17.04 -8.36 13.72
CA ILE A 420 -17.65 -9.42 12.91
C ILE A 420 -17.87 -8.94 11.47
N ASP A 421 -18.43 -7.74 11.28
CA ASP A 421 -18.66 -7.20 9.95
C ASP A 421 -17.35 -6.85 9.22
N ARG A 422 -16.30 -6.46 9.95
CA ARG A 422 -14.99 -6.13 9.36
C ARG A 422 -14.13 -7.35 9.04
N ASP A 423 -14.12 -8.37 9.91
CA ASP A 423 -13.12 -9.45 9.87
C ASP A 423 -13.73 -10.81 9.47
N VAL A 424 -15.04 -11.03 9.68
CA VAL A 424 -15.73 -12.29 9.33
C VAL A 424 -16.55 -12.15 8.06
N PHE A 425 -17.40 -11.12 7.95
CA PHE A 425 -18.26 -10.88 6.78
C PHE A 425 -17.78 -9.67 5.98
N SER A 426 -16.46 -9.55 5.82
CA SER A 426 -15.83 -8.44 5.10
C SER A 426 -16.17 -8.52 3.60
N PRO A 427 -16.21 -7.37 2.89
CA PRO A 427 -16.17 -7.40 1.43
C PRO A 427 -14.91 -8.11 0.95
N THR A 428 -15.00 -8.77 -0.21
CA THR A 428 -13.80 -9.28 -0.89
C THR A 428 -12.81 -8.17 -1.16
N ASP A 429 -11.52 -8.52 -1.13
CA ASP A 429 -10.45 -7.57 -1.36
C ASP A 429 -10.60 -6.89 -2.74
N ARG A 430 -10.28 -5.59 -2.79
CA ARG A 430 -10.27 -4.78 -4.03
C ARG A 430 -9.04 -5.11 -4.91
N MET A 431 -8.72 -6.39 -5.10
CA MET A 431 -7.48 -6.83 -5.77
C MET A 431 -7.61 -6.90 -7.28
N SER A 432 -8.67 -7.53 -7.75
CA SER A 432 -8.97 -7.67 -9.17
C SER A 432 -10.46 -7.88 -9.35
N ARG A 433 -11.06 -7.11 -10.26
CA ARG A 433 -12.45 -7.33 -10.68
C ARG A 433 -12.68 -8.76 -11.15
N LEU A 434 -11.70 -9.38 -11.81
CA LEU A 434 -11.82 -10.74 -12.34
C LEU A 434 -11.75 -11.81 -11.24
N ALA A 435 -10.94 -11.60 -10.20
CA ALA A 435 -10.93 -12.48 -9.03
C ALA A 435 -12.27 -12.44 -8.30
N ASN A 436 -12.84 -11.24 -8.11
CA ASN A 436 -14.17 -11.08 -7.49
C ASN A 436 -15.30 -11.71 -8.34
N VAL A 437 -15.19 -11.69 -9.66
CA VAL A 437 -16.15 -12.39 -10.54
C VAL A 437 -15.97 -13.92 -10.44
N ALA A 438 -14.73 -14.42 -10.40
CA ALA A 438 -14.45 -15.84 -10.22
C ALA A 438 -15.02 -16.35 -8.89
N ASP A 439 -14.88 -15.58 -7.81
CA ASP A 439 -15.46 -15.89 -6.50
C ASP A 439 -16.98 -15.97 -6.55
N SER A 440 -17.63 -14.98 -7.16
CA SER A 440 -19.08 -15.01 -7.34
C SER A 440 -19.55 -16.26 -8.11
N TRP A 441 -18.75 -16.73 -9.08
CA TRP A 441 -19.04 -17.98 -9.79
C TRP A 441 -18.84 -19.23 -8.92
N THR A 442 -17.83 -19.27 -8.05
CA THR A 442 -17.66 -20.37 -7.08
C THR A 442 -18.79 -20.41 -6.04
N GLU A 443 -19.25 -19.24 -5.57
CA GLU A 443 -20.45 -19.12 -4.73
C GLU A 443 -21.68 -19.71 -5.40
N ALA A 444 -21.94 -19.31 -6.65
CA ALA A 444 -23.07 -19.79 -7.44
C ALA A 444 -22.95 -21.28 -7.82
N ALA A 445 -21.73 -21.81 -7.92
CA ALA A 445 -21.45 -23.20 -8.25
C ALA A 445 -21.71 -24.18 -7.09
N GLY A 446 -21.84 -23.69 -5.85
CA GLY A 446 -22.25 -24.53 -4.72
C GLY A 446 -21.65 -24.17 -3.36
N MET A 447 -20.69 -23.22 -3.28
CA MET A 447 -20.10 -22.86 -1.99
C MET A 447 -21.13 -22.29 -1.01
N ARG A 448 -22.08 -21.47 -1.49
CA ARG A 448 -23.13 -20.90 -0.64
C ARG A 448 -24.00 -21.98 0.01
N ASN A 449 -24.48 -22.93 -0.79
CA ASN A 449 -25.30 -24.03 -0.29
C ASN A 449 -24.51 -24.93 0.66
N THR A 450 -23.22 -25.14 0.38
CA THR A 450 -22.31 -25.88 1.25
C THR A 450 -22.13 -25.20 2.60
N LEU A 451 -21.92 -23.87 2.61
CA LEU A 451 -21.80 -23.07 3.83
C LEU A 451 -23.09 -23.12 4.66
N VAL A 452 -24.25 -22.94 4.03
CA VAL A 452 -25.55 -23.00 4.71
C VAL A 452 -25.78 -24.37 5.33
N ARG A 453 -25.47 -25.46 4.60
CA ARG A 453 -25.58 -26.82 5.12
C ARG A 453 -24.67 -27.04 6.33
N ALA A 454 -23.42 -26.59 6.24
CA ALA A 454 -22.46 -26.66 7.36
C ALA A 454 -22.94 -25.85 8.57
N ALA A 455 -23.40 -24.61 8.35
CA ALA A 455 -23.87 -23.72 9.40
C ALA A 455 -25.11 -24.28 10.12
N ASN A 456 -26.07 -24.88 9.42
CA ASN A 456 -27.20 -25.55 10.06
C ASN A 456 -26.79 -26.81 10.82
N GLY A 457 -25.79 -27.57 10.33
CA GLY A 457 -25.20 -28.69 11.06
C GLY A 457 -24.59 -28.26 12.40
N VAL A 458 -23.91 -27.11 12.41
CA VAL A 458 -23.38 -26.50 13.63
C VAL A 458 -24.50 -25.97 14.53
N ALA A 459 -25.45 -25.20 13.99
CA ALA A 459 -26.55 -24.61 14.76
C ALA A 459 -27.40 -25.66 15.49
N SER A 460 -27.66 -26.81 14.86
CA SER A 460 -28.41 -27.94 15.42
C SER A 460 -27.65 -28.77 16.45
N GLY A 461 -26.35 -28.52 16.67
CA GLY A 461 -25.53 -29.34 17.58
C GLY A 461 -25.08 -30.69 17.01
N SER A 462 -25.50 -31.05 15.80
CA SER A 462 -25.17 -32.35 15.19
C SER A 462 -23.68 -32.55 14.91
N MET A 463 -22.94 -31.47 14.64
CA MET A 463 -21.51 -31.48 14.32
C MET A 463 -20.84 -30.19 14.81
N SER A 464 -19.56 -30.27 15.22
CA SER A 464 -18.77 -29.07 15.56
C SER A 464 -18.32 -28.29 14.32
N ALA A 465 -17.89 -27.04 14.51
CA ALA A 465 -17.32 -26.23 13.42
C ALA A 465 -16.15 -26.94 12.70
N ASP A 466 -15.27 -27.61 13.44
CA ASP A 466 -14.16 -28.39 12.87
C ASP A 466 -14.64 -29.58 12.04
N GLN A 467 -15.66 -30.29 12.52
CA GLN A 467 -16.20 -31.45 11.82
C GLN A 467 -16.90 -31.05 10.53
N VAL A 468 -17.71 -29.98 10.54
CA VAL A 468 -18.36 -29.50 9.31
C VAL A 468 -17.35 -28.88 8.36
N MET A 469 -16.28 -28.24 8.86
CA MET A 469 -15.23 -27.70 8.01
C MET A 469 -14.59 -28.81 7.19
N SER A 470 -14.13 -29.87 7.85
CA SER A 470 -13.45 -30.99 7.19
C SER A 470 -14.35 -31.93 6.39
N LYS A 471 -15.59 -32.18 6.85
CA LYS A 471 -16.48 -33.17 6.20
C LYS A 471 -17.44 -32.56 5.19
N ILE A 472 -17.71 -31.25 5.26
CA ILE A 472 -18.75 -30.60 4.46
C ILE A 472 -18.17 -29.44 3.65
N VAL A 473 -17.46 -28.50 4.28
CA VAL A 473 -17.01 -27.26 3.63
C VAL A 473 -15.86 -27.54 2.66
N GLU A 474 -14.73 -28.08 3.12
CA GLU A 474 -13.55 -28.30 2.28
C GLU A 474 -13.88 -29.16 1.05
N PRO A 475 -14.56 -30.32 1.16
CA PRO A 475 -14.94 -31.12 0.00
C PRO A 475 -15.98 -30.42 -0.90
N GLY A 476 -16.94 -29.71 -0.31
CA GLY A 476 -17.98 -29.02 -1.06
C GLY A 476 -17.45 -27.78 -1.81
N TYR A 477 -16.48 -27.09 -1.23
CA TYR A 477 -15.79 -25.96 -1.85
C TYR A 477 -14.91 -26.46 -3.00
N ALA A 478 -14.14 -27.54 -2.80
CA ALA A 478 -13.39 -28.19 -3.87
C ALA A 478 -14.29 -28.58 -5.05
N ALA A 479 -15.47 -29.17 -4.79
CA ALA A 479 -16.45 -29.51 -5.83
C ALA A 479 -17.04 -28.28 -6.52
N ALA A 480 -17.30 -27.19 -5.79
CA ALA A 480 -17.80 -25.94 -6.35
C ALA A 480 -16.74 -25.24 -7.23
N ILE A 481 -15.46 -25.27 -6.83
CA ILE A 481 -14.34 -24.74 -7.61
C ILE A 481 -14.17 -25.54 -8.90
N ALA A 482 -14.19 -26.87 -8.81
CA ALA A 482 -14.15 -27.75 -9.99
C ALA A 482 -15.31 -27.47 -10.96
N THR A 483 -16.52 -27.28 -10.42
CA THR A 483 -17.71 -26.92 -11.21
C THR A 483 -17.56 -25.54 -11.86
N ALA A 484 -17.08 -24.53 -11.12
CA ALA A 484 -16.85 -23.18 -11.65
C ALA A 484 -15.79 -23.18 -12.75
N ARG A 485 -14.69 -23.93 -12.56
CA ARG A 485 -13.62 -24.12 -13.54
C ARG A 485 -14.12 -24.82 -14.80
N HIS A 486 -14.91 -25.89 -14.66
CA HIS A 486 -15.50 -26.60 -15.79
C HIS A 486 -16.51 -25.73 -16.57
N ARG A 487 -17.18 -24.79 -15.89
CA ARG A 487 -18.12 -23.85 -16.50
C ARG A 487 -17.46 -22.54 -16.96
N LEU A 488 -16.15 -22.34 -16.77
CA LEU A 488 -15.49 -21.07 -17.01
C LEU A 488 -15.75 -20.51 -18.41
N GLU A 489 -15.53 -21.31 -19.45
CA GLU A 489 -15.78 -20.92 -20.84
C GLU A 489 -17.25 -20.56 -21.10
N ARG A 490 -18.17 -21.34 -20.53
CA ARG A 490 -19.61 -21.10 -20.65
C ARG A 490 -20.02 -19.83 -19.92
N ASN A 491 -19.47 -19.59 -18.73
CA ASN A 491 -19.74 -18.42 -17.90
C ASN A 491 -19.17 -17.15 -18.52
N MET A 492 -17.98 -17.22 -19.11
CA MET A 492 -17.40 -16.14 -19.92
C MET A 492 -18.34 -15.79 -21.08
N ALA A 493 -18.79 -16.78 -21.85
CA ALA A 493 -19.72 -16.57 -22.96
C ALA A 493 -21.10 -16.03 -22.50
N LEU A 494 -21.58 -16.41 -21.32
CA LEU A 494 -22.81 -15.88 -20.74
C LEU A 494 -22.65 -14.44 -20.24
N ALA A 495 -21.53 -14.11 -19.60
CA ALA A 495 -21.21 -12.76 -19.15
C ALA A 495 -21.02 -11.80 -20.32
N GLU A 496 -20.36 -12.26 -21.39
CA GLU A 496 -20.27 -11.57 -22.68
C GLU A 496 -21.66 -11.27 -23.25
N ARG A 497 -22.51 -12.30 -23.38
CA ARG A 497 -23.88 -12.15 -23.88
C ARG A 497 -24.74 -11.23 -23.00
N ALA A 498 -24.61 -11.30 -21.69
CA ALA A 498 -25.34 -10.45 -20.75
C ALA A 498 -24.92 -8.98 -20.87
N ALA A 499 -23.61 -8.70 -20.94
CA ALA A 499 -23.08 -7.35 -21.14
C ALA A 499 -23.58 -6.74 -22.47
N ILE A 500 -23.55 -7.55 -23.54
CA ILE A 500 -24.07 -7.16 -24.87
C ILE A 500 -25.57 -6.89 -24.81
N ALA A 501 -26.36 -7.78 -24.19
CA ALA A 501 -27.81 -7.63 -24.06
C ALA A 501 -28.23 -6.41 -23.24
N THR A 502 -27.40 -5.96 -22.28
CA THR A 502 -27.64 -4.72 -21.52
C THR A 502 -27.20 -3.45 -22.25
N ALA A 503 -26.34 -3.56 -23.27
CA ALA A 503 -25.80 -2.43 -24.02
C ALA A 503 -26.60 -2.12 -25.30
N ILE A 504 -27.37 -3.08 -25.81
CA ILE A 504 -28.19 -2.95 -27.01
C ILE A 504 -29.66 -2.77 -26.60
N VAL A 505 -30.14 -1.53 -26.70
CA VAL A 505 -31.57 -1.20 -26.63
C VAL A 505 -32.05 -0.87 -28.04
N ASP A 506 -33.27 -1.26 -28.36
CA ASP A 506 -33.91 -0.80 -29.58
C ASP A 506 -34.28 0.69 -29.49
N VAL A 507 -34.86 1.22 -30.57
CA VAL A 507 -35.27 2.64 -30.66
C VAL A 507 -36.29 3.07 -29.60
N ASN A 508 -36.94 2.12 -28.92
CA ASN A 508 -37.92 2.34 -27.86
C ASN A 508 -37.36 2.10 -26.45
N GLY A 509 -36.05 1.82 -26.33
CA GLY A 509 -35.41 1.55 -25.04
C GLY A 509 -35.61 0.13 -24.50
N VAL A 510 -36.15 -0.79 -25.32
CA VAL A 510 -36.38 -2.18 -24.92
C VAL A 510 -35.12 -3.00 -25.16
N GLN A 511 -34.70 -3.81 -24.18
CA GLN A 511 -33.51 -4.64 -24.26
C GLN A 511 -33.63 -5.70 -25.37
N PHE A 512 -32.65 -5.75 -26.27
CA PHE A 512 -32.66 -6.62 -27.43
C PHE A 512 -32.30 -8.06 -27.03
N ARG A 513 -33.29 -8.96 -26.91
CA ARG A 513 -33.10 -10.37 -26.48
C ARG A 513 -32.73 -11.36 -27.59
N GLY A 514 -32.56 -10.91 -28.83
CA GLY A 514 -32.44 -11.81 -29.99
C GLY A 514 -31.16 -11.59 -30.79
N VAL A 515 -30.01 -12.03 -30.31
CA VAL A 515 -28.87 -12.30 -31.21
C VAL A 515 -28.46 -13.76 -31.04
N ARG A 516 -28.79 -14.56 -32.06
CA ARG A 516 -28.54 -16.00 -32.11
C ARG A 516 -27.25 -16.36 -32.85
N GLU A 517 -26.39 -15.37 -33.17
CA GLU A 517 -25.16 -15.59 -33.92
C GLU A 517 -23.89 -15.40 -33.09
N ASP A 518 -22.97 -16.33 -33.32
CA ASP A 518 -21.73 -16.58 -32.62
C ASP A 518 -20.76 -15.37 -32.72
N PRO A 519 -20.47 -14.66 -31.61
CA PRO A 519 -19.61 -13.49 -31.62
C PRO A 519 -18.16 -13.94 -31.69
N ARG A 520 -17.69 -14.27 -32.90
CA ARG A 520 -16.26 -14.50 -33.15
C ARG A 520 -15.52 -13.18 -32.97
N LEU A 521 -14.91 -13.03 -31.80
CA LEU A 521 -14.00 -11.95 -31.43
C LEU A 521 -12.95 -11.75 -32.52
N ARG A 522 -12.71 -10.50 -32.90
CA ARG A 522 -11.67 -10.15 -33.87
C ARG A 522 -10.29 -10.53 -33.33
N THR A 523 -9.35 -10.76 -34.23
CA THR A 523 -8.04 -11.41 -33.98
C THR A 523 -7.19 -10.76 -32.88
N ALA A 524 -7.30 -9.44 -32.67
CA ALA A 524 -6.58 -8.72 -31.62
C ALA A 524 -7.17 -8.93 -30.21
N ASP A 525 -8.46 -9.28 -30.11
CA ASP A 525 -9.20 -9.40 -28.86
C ASP A 525 -9.24 -10.84 -28.33
N ILE A 526 -8.83 -11.81 -29.16
CA ILE A 526 -8.57 -13.20 -28.76
C ILE A 526 -7.49 -13.22 -27.68
N GLU A 527 -6.45 -12.39 -27.80
CA GLU A 527 -5.40 -12.31 -26.78
C GLU A 527 -5.92 -11.77 -25.44
N ASN A 528 -6.80 -10.77 -25.45
CA ASN A 528 -7.38 -10.21 -24.23
C ASN A 528 -8.34 -11.18 -23.55
N ARG A 529 -9.20 -11.86 -24.33
CA ARG A 529 -10.03 -12.96 -23.82
C ARG A 529 -9.15 -14.07 -23.24
N ALA A 530 -8.08 -14.45 -23.93
CA ALA A 530 -7.15 -15.47 -23.47
C ALA A 530 -6.46 -15.04 -22.16
N ARG A 531 -5.99 -13.79 -22.05
CA ARG A 531 -5.38 -13.23 -20.82
C ARG A 531 -6.36 -13.22 -19.65
N ALA A 532 -7.57 -12.70 -19.85
CA ALA A 532 -8.62 -12.68 -18.84
C ALA A 532 -8.98 -14.09 -18.37
N LYS A 533 -9.17 -15.00 -19.32
CA LYS A 533 -9.41 -16.41 -19.04
C LYS A 533 -8.25 -17.02 -18.25
N SER A 534 -7.00 -16.86 -18.70
CA SER A 534 -5.83 -17.39 -18.00
C SER A 534 -5.69 -16.84 -16.58
N MET A 535 -6.07 -15.58 -16.35
CA MET A 535 -6.09 -15.01 -15.01
C MET A 535 -7.21 -15.57 -14.13
N MET A 536 -8.41 -15.74 -14.66
CA MET A 536 -9.50 -16.38 -13.92
C MET A 536 -9.20 -17.86 -13.67
N GLU A 537 -8.55 -18.55 -14.61
CA GLU A 537 -8.01 -19.90 -14.43
C GLU A 537 -6.96 -19.93 -13.35
N ALA A 538 -6.04 -18.96 -13.31
CA ALA A 538 -5.04 -18.84 -12.25
C ALA A 538 -5.70 -18.60 -10.90
N ALA A 539 -6.69 -17.71 -10.80
CA ALA A 539 -7.41 -17.46 -9.55
C ALA A 539 -8.20 -18.68 -9.05
N LEU A 540 -8.89 -19.38 -9.97
CA LEU A 540 -9.58 -20.62 -9.65
C LEU A 540 -8.61 -21.76 -9.32
N ALA A 541 -7.44 -21.80 -9.96
CA ALA A 541 -6.40 -22.79 -9.67
C ALA A 541 -5.77 -22.55 -8.30
N GLU A 542 -5.44 -21.30 -7.97
CA GLU A 542 -4.93 -20.92 -6.64
C GLU A 542 -5.97 -21.24 -5.56
N THR A 543 -7.24 -20.91 -5.80
CA THR A 543 -8.34 -21.30 -4.91
C THR A 543 -8.43 -22.82 -4.75
N ALA A 544 -8.17 -23.59 -5.82
CA ALA A 544 -8.19 -25.05 -5.76
C ALA A 544 -6.96 -25.64 -5.05
N LEU A 545 -5.83 -24.94 -5.02
CA LEU A 545 -4.62 -25.34 -4.29
C LEU A 545 -4.82 -25.17 -2.77
N HIS A 546 -5.59 -24.15 -2.36
CA HIS A 546 -5.96 -23.90 -0.97
C HIS A 546 -7.39 -24.36 -0.70
N ASP A 547 -7.68 -25.65 -0.92
CA ASP A 547 -8.98 -26.26 -0.66
C ASP A 547 -9.20 -26.68 0.81
N ARG A 548 -8.13 -26.58 1.63
CA ARG A 548 -8.13 -26.92 3.05
C ARG A 548 -7.56 -25.78 3.89
N LEU A 549 -8.13 -25.60 5.07
CA LEU A 549 -7.61 -24.68 6.06
C LEU A 549 -6.68 -25.42 7.02
N GLU A 550 -5.40 -25.09 6.95
CA GLU A 550 -4.36 -25.69 7.79
C GLU A 550 -4.65 -25.52 9.30
N PRO A 551 -4.18 -26.45 10.16
CA PRO A 551 -4.45 -26.40 11.60
C PRO A 551 -4.06 -25.08 12.27
N GLU A 552 -2.98 -24.44 11.83
CA GLU A 552 -2.57 -23.11 12.31
C GLU A 552 -3.57 -22.02 11.95
N GLY A 553 -4.09 -22.04 10.71
CA GLY A 553 -5.14 -21.13 10.25
C GLY A 553 -6.44 -21.31 11.05
N ARG A 554 -6.82 -22.57 11.34
CA ARG A 554 -7.97 -22.87 12.21
C ARG A 554 -7.77 -22.35 13.63
N ARG A 555 -6.57 -22.54 14.21
CA ARG A 555 -6.23 -22.02 15.54
C ARG A 555 -6.33 -20.50 15.60
N ALA A 556 -5.76 -19.80 14.62
CA ALA A 556 -5.79 -18.34 14.55
C ALA A 556 -7.21 -17.80 14.37
N ALA A 557 -7.98 -18.35 13.43
CA ALA A 557 -9.37 -18.00 13.19
C ALA A 557 -10.28 -18.34 14.40
N GLY A 558 -10.04 -19.47 15.05
CA GLY A 558 -10.75 -19.88 16.26
C GLY A 558 -10.50 -18.94 17.45
N ALA A 559 -9.27 -18.46 17.64
CA ALA A 559 -8.92 -17.53 18.71
C ALA A 559 -9.65 -16.17 18.58
N PHE A 560 -9.82 -15.68 17.34
CA PHE A 560 -10.58 -14.47 17.07
C PHE A 560 -12.04 -14.59 17.54
N VAL A 561 -12.72 -15.67 17.15
CA VAL A 561 -14.13 -15.90 17.52
C VAL A 561 -14.28 -16.24 19.00
N GLN A 562 -13.30 -16.91 19.61
CA GLN A 562 -13.26 -17.10 21.07
C GLN A 562 -13.26 -15.76 21.81
N GLY A 563 -12.51 -14.76 21.35
CA GLY A 563 -12.53 -13.41 21.91
C GLY A 563 -13.92 -12.75 21.84
N ILE A 564 -14.64 -12.91 20.71
CA ILE A 564 -16.02 -12.44 20.56
C ILE A 564 -16.94 -13.13 21.58
N ALA A 565 -16.88 -14.46 21.66
CA ALA A 565 -17.71 -15.25 22.57
C ALA A 565 -17.41 -14.95 24.05
N GLU A 566 -16.15 -14.71 24.41
CA GLU A 566 -15.76 -14.28 25.75
C GLU A 566 -16.29 -12.90 26.09
N ASN A 567 -16.29 -11.96 25.15
CA ASN A 567 -16.84 -10.62 25.35
C ASN A 567 -18.35 -10.66 25.60
N GLU A 568 -19.10 -11.47 24.83
CA GLU A 568 -20.53 -11.68 25.08
C GLU A 568 -20.78 -12.40 26.40
N ARG A 569 -19.98 -13.43 26.75
CA ARG A 569 -20.07 -14.10 28.05
C ARG A 569 -19.78 -13.15 29.20
N LYS A 570 -18.80 -12.26 29.08
CA LYS A 570 -18.49 -11.26 30.11
C LYS A 570 -19.61 -10.23 30.25
N LEU A 571 -20.33 -9.92 29.17
CA LEU A 571 -21.53 -9.08 29.25
C LEU A 571 -22.67 -9.81 29.96
N ALA A 572 -22.87 -11.10 29.67
CA ALA A 572 -23.86 -11.95 30.33
C ALA A 572 -23.52 -12.25 31.81
N LEU A 573 -22.25 -12.53 32.13
CA LEU A 573 -21.73 -12.76 33.48
C LEU A 573 -21.51 -11.47 34.27
N GLY A 574 -21.37 -10.33 33.60
CA GLY A 574 -21.32 -9.00 34.22
C GLY A 574 -22.66 -8.57 34.82
N MET A 575 -23.76 -9.27 34.48
CA MET A 575 -25.02 -9.23 35.20
C MET A 575 -24.98 -10.07 36.50
N ASP A 576 -24.12 -11.10 36.60
CA ASP A 576 -24.08 -12.07 37.71
C ASP A 576 -22.89 -11.90 38.69
N HIS A 577 -21.79 -11.22 38.32
CA HIS A 577 -20.57 -11.10 39.13
C HIS A 577 -20.46 -9.84 40.00
N ARG A 578 -21.57 -9.37 40.57
CA ARG A 578 -21.57 -8.42 41.69
C ARG A 578 -21.36 -9.05 43.07
N LEU A 579 -20.86 -10.28 43.17
CA LEU A 579 -20.57 -10.95 44.44
C LEU A 579 -19.25 -11.77 44.39
N GLY A 580 -18.26 -11.41 45.22
CA GLY A 580 -17.20 -12.33 45.70
C GLY A 580 -15.74 -12.04 45.28
N ARG A 581 -14.81 -11.96 46.26
CA ARG A 581 -13.41 -11.47 46.19
C ARG A 581 -12.37 -12.56 46.62
N ASP A 582 -11.07 -12.23 46.48
CA ASP A 582 -9.82 -12.75 47.16
C ASP A 582 -9.04 -13.96 46.52
N ARG A 583 -7.69 -14.10 46.47
CA ARG A 583 -6.49 -13.45 47.11
C ARG A 583 -5.13 -13.74 46.36
N ALA A 584 -4.04 -13.02 46.74
CA ALA A 584 -2.70 -12.75 46.10
C ALA A 584 -1.48 -13.72 46.36
N PRO A 585 -0.24 -13.42 45.83
CA PRO A 585 0.96 -13.07 46.67
C PRO A 585 1.97 -12.03 46.07
N GLY A 586 2.89 -11.42 46.86
CA GLY A 586 3.72 -10.24 46.43
C GLY A 586 5.16 -10.05 46.99
N LEU A 587 5.88 -9.01 46.49
CA LEU A 587 6.87 -8.11 47.16
C LEU A 587 7.51 -7.15 46.11
N GLY A 588 7.20 -5.83 46.16
CA GLY A 588 7.57 -4.87 45.10
C GLY A 588 7.91 -3.46 45.59
N THR A 589 9.00 -2.88 45.07
CA THR A 589 9.33 -1.44 45.16
C THR A 589 8.95 -0.70 43.88
N ALA A 590 9.17 -1.30 42.72
CA ALA A 590 8.61 -0.85 41.45
C ALA A 590 7.15 -1.30 41.31
N LEU A 591 6.35 -0.49 40.63
CA LEU A 591 5.00 -0.85 40.21
C LEU A 591 5.06 -1.85 39.03
N VAL A 592 6.03 -1.66 38.13
CA VAL A 592 6.42 -2.63 37.09
C VAL A 592 7.95 -2.67 36.97
N PRO A 593 8.62 -3.80 37.22
CA PRO A 593 10.08 -3.87 37.19
C PRO A 593 10.63 -3.88 35.75
N ALA A 594 11.83 -3.32 35.60
CA ALA A 594 12.62 -3.47 34.37
C ALA A 594 13.07 -4.92 34.17
N ARG A 595 13.14 -5.35 32.91
CA ARG A 595 13.59 -6.68 32.50
C ARG A 595 14.66 -6.56 31.42
N HIS A 596 15.70 -7.38 31.53
CA HIS A 596 16.72 -7.49 30.49
C HIS A 596 16.36 -8.63 29.53
N LEU A 597 16.23 -8.31 28.25
CA LEU A 597 16.08 -9.29 27.19
C LEU A 597 17.42 -9.41 26.43
N PRO A 598 18.02 -10.60 26.32
CA PRO A 598 19.31 -10.79 25.65
C PRO A 598 19.23 -10.50 24.14
N ASP A 599 20.38 -10.26 23.51
CA ASP A 599 20.47 -10.07 22.04
C ASP A 599 20.13 -11.37 21.30
N LEU A 600 19.62 -11.23 20.07
CA LEU A 600 19.35 -12.38 19.21
C LEU A 600 20.66 -13.02 18.73
N THR A 601 20.70 -14.35 18.76
CA THR A 601 21.76 -15.15 18.15
C THR A 601 21.52 -15.33 16.65
N GLU A 602 22.57 -15.58 15.87
CA GLU A 602 22.45 -15.84 14.43
C GLU A 602 21.49 -16.99 14.07
N PRO A 603 21.44 -18.11 14.82
CA PRO A 603 20.43 -19.15 14.61
C PRO A 603 18.99 -18.66 14.79
N GLU A 604 18.72 -17.82 15.80
CA GLU A 604 17.39 -17.25 16.04
C GLU A 604 16.98 -16.26 14.94
N ILE A 605 17.94 -15.47 14.43
CA ILE A 605 17.72 -14.60 13.27
C ILE A 605 17.41 -15.46 12.04
N GLY A 606 18.18 -16.53 11.82
CA GLY A 606 17.97 -17.48 10.74
C GLY A 606 16.60 -18.15 10.77
N GLU A 607 16.13 -18.56 11.95
CA GLU A 607 14.80 -19.14 12.13
C GLU A 607 13.70 -18.11 11.86
N ARG A 608 13.88 -16.88 12.36
CA ARG A 608 12.93 -15.79 12.11
C ARG A 608 12.89 -15.37 10.64
N LEU A 609 13.99 -15.46 9.89
CA LEU A 609 14.05 -15.17 8.45
C LEU A 609 13.33 -16.20 7.55
N GLN A 610 12.94 -17.35 8.10
CA GLN A 610 12.11 -18.31 7.37
C GLN A 610 10.63 -17.91 7.34
N ARG A 611 10.19 -17.10 8.31
CA ARG A 611 8.77 -16.76 8.57
C ARG A 611 8.20 -15.65 7.66
N PRO A 612 8.94 -14.62 7.21
CA PRO A 612 8.40 -13.56 6.37
C PRO A 612 7.88 -14.10 5.03
N SER A 613 6.60 -13.85 4.74
CA SER A 613 5.95 -14.20 3.49
C SER A 613 6.70 -13.65 2.27
N ARG A 614 7.20 -12.41 2.37
CA ARG A 614 8.01 -11.76 1.34
C ARG A 614 9.24 -12.58 0.91
N LEU A 615 9.89 -13.27 1.84
CA LEU A 615 11.04 -14.14 1.51
C LEU A 615 10.59 -15.50 1.01
N ALA A 616 9.47 -16.02 1.50
CA ALA A 616 8.88 -17.25 1.00
C ALA A 616 8.47 -17.12 -0.48
N ASP A 617 7.80 -16.02 -0.84
CA ASP A 617 7.35 -15.73 -2.21
C ASP A 617 8.54 -15.63 -3.18
N LYS A 618 9.61 -14.97 -2.75
CA LYS A 618 10.84 -14.84 -3.56
C LYS A 618 11.53 -16.19 -3.71
N ARG A 619 11.60 -17.04 -2.68
CA ARG A 619 12.12 -18.41 -2.78
C ARG A 619 11.33 -19.24 -3.79
N ALA A 620 10.00 -19.14 -3.76
CA ALA A 620 9.13 -19.83 -4.70
C ALA A 620 9.30 -19.33 -6.15
N GLN A 621 9.35 -18.01 -6.35
CA GLN A 621 9.60 -17.39 -7.65
C GLN A 621 10.95 -17.84 -8.24
N MET A 622 12.01 -17.83 -7.43
CA MET A 622 13.33 -18.27 -7.86
C MET A 622 13.35 -19.77 -8.20
N ALA A 623 12.69 -20.62 -7.41
CA ALA A 623 12.61 -22.05 -7.71
C ALA A 623 11.95 -22.33 -9.08
N ASN A 624 10.93 -21.56 -9.44
CA ASN A 624 10.28 -21.67 -10.75
C ASN A 624 11.18 -21.17 -11.89
N LEU A 625 11.80 -20.00 -11.73
CA LEU A 625 12.73 -19.47 -12.72
C LEU A 625 13.94 -20.39 -12.92
N TRP A 626 14.43 -21.00 -11.85
CA TRP A 626 15.54 -21.95 -11.90
C TRP A 626 15.20 -23.20 -12.71
N ARG A 627 13.99 -23.73 -12.52
CA ARG A 627 13.48 -24.85 -13.32
C ARG A 627 13.38 -24.50 -14.81
N LEU A 628 12.95 -23.28 -15.14
CA LEU A 628 12.83 -22.82 -16.53
C LEU A 628 14.20 -22.62 -17.19
N VAL A 629 15.22 -22.24 -16.42
CA VAL A 629 16.57 -21.97 -16.94
C VAL A 629 17.40 -23.25 -17.04
N PHE A 630 17.39 -24.12 -16.02
CA PHE A 630 18.30 -25.27 -15.91
C PHE A 630 17.61 -26.63 -16.02
N GLY A 631 16.27 -26.68 -16.07
CA GLY A 631 15.52 -27.93 -16.22
C GLY A 631 15.52 -28.85 -14.99
N ASN A 632 16.23 -28.50 -13.91
CA ASN A 632 16.23 -29.23 -12.63
C ASN A 632 15.97 -28.31 -11.44
N SER A 633 15.36 -28.85 -10.39
CA SER A 633 15.08 -28.14 -9.12
C SER A 633 16.04 -28.48 -7.98
N LYS A 634 16.86 -29.54 -8.12
CA LYS A 634 17.70 -30.05 -7.02
C LYS A 634 18.87 -29.12 -6.65
N ALA A 635 19.34 -28.28 -7.57
CA ALA A 635 20.46 -27.36 -7.30
C ALA A 635 20.04 -26.02 -6.64
N VAL A 636 18.74 -25.76 -6.51
CA VAL A 636 18.18 -24.49 -6.02
C VAL A 636 18.53 -24.24 -4.56
N SER A 637 18.27 -25.22 -3.68
CA SER A 637 18.36 -25.03 -2.23
C SER A 637 19.78 -24.75 -1.75
N ALA A 638 20.78 -25.44 -2.29
CA ALA A 638 22.19 -25.24 -1.93
C ALA A 638 22.76 -23.88 -2.40
N SER A 639 22.17 -23.29 -3.45
CA SER A 639 22.55 -21.98 -3.96
C SER A 639 21.86 -20.86 -3.18
N LEU A 640 20.60 -21.06 -2.80
CA LEU A 640 19.84 -20.12 -1.97
C LEU A 640 20.34 -20.04 -0.52
N GLN A 641 20.82 -21.16 0.04
CA GLN A 641 21.40 -21.19 1.39
C GLN A 641 22.69 -20.38 1.52
N ARG A 642 23.37 -20.10 0.40
CA ARG A 642 24.59 -19.29 0.36
C ARG A 642 24.31 -17.78 0.23
N ILE A 643 23.06 -17.39 0.00
CA ILE A 643 22.65 -15.98 -0.06
C ILE A 643 22.28 -15.54 1.34
N SER A 644 23.11 -14.69 1.95
CA SER A 644 22.92 -14.13 3.29
C SER A 644 22.60 -12.63 3.28
N ASP A 645 22.85 -11.95 2.16
CA ASP A 645 22.78 -10.49 2.01
C ASP A 645 22.69 -10.06 0.53
N GLY A 646 22.61 -8.74 0.28
CA GLY A 646 22.55 -8.20 -1.08
C GLY A 646 23.78 -8.55 -1.95
N ARG A 647 24.99 -8.62 -1.37
CA ARG A 647 26.23 -8.89 -2.13
C ARG A 647 26.26 -10.33 -2.64
N SER A 648 25.94 -11.28 -1.78
CA SER A 648 25.84 -12.70 -2.12
C SER A 648 24.71 -12.97 -3.12
N GLY A 649 23.60 -12.23 -3.06
CA GLY A 649 22.53 -12.28 -4.06
C GLY A 649 22.97 -11.78 -5.46
N VAL A 650 23.70 -10.67 -5.52
CA VAL A 650 24.24 -10.13 -6.78
C VAL A 650 25.30 -11.07 -7.38
N ALA A 651 26.18 -11.63 -6.55
CA ALA A 651 27.17 -12.61 -6.97
C ALA A 651 26.51 -13.86 -7.58
N ALA A 652 25.49 -14.41 -6.91
CA ALA A 652 24.71 -15.53 -7.44
C ALA A 652 24.03 -15.18 -8.78
N GLY A 653 23.55 -13.95 -8.95
CA GLY A 653 23.00 -13.47 -10.21
C GLY A 653 24.04 -13.34 -11.33
N ALA A 654 25.27 -12.94 -11.02
CA ALA A 654 26.39 -12.90 -11.98
C ALA A 654 26.75 -14.32 -12.45
N ASP A 655 26.78 -15.29 -11.54
CA ASP A 655 27.06 -16.69 -11.86
C ASP A 655 26.03 -17.30 -12.82
N VAL A 656 24.76 -16.86 -12.79
CA VAL A 656 23.75 -17.26 -13.78
C VAL A 656 24.08 -16.71 -15.16
N ARG A 657 24.52 -15.45 -15.26
CA ARG A 657 24.81 -14.80 -16.55
C ARG A 657 26.07 -15.36 -17.20
N GLU A 658 27.06 -15.72 -16.37
CA GLU A 658 28.33 -16.29 -16.81
C GLU A 658 28.27 -17.81 -17.05
N GLY A 659 27.12 -18.44 -16.78
CA GLY A 659 26.94 -19.89 -16.97
C GLY A 659 27.66 -20.76 -15.95
N ARG A 660 28.10 -20.19 -14.81
CA ARG A 660 28.83 -20.89 -13.74
C ARG A 660 27.95 -21.81 -12.88
N LEU A 661 26.62 -21.69 -13.03
CA LEU A 661 25.63 -22.46 -12.24
C LEU A 661 25.07 -23.71 -12.96
N GLY A 662 25.61 -24.06 -14.14
CA GLY A 662 25.27 -25.28 -14.88
C GLY A 662 24.77 -25.01 -16.31
N GLU A 663 24.55 -26.07 -17.08
CA GLU A 663 24.04 -25.93 -18.46
C GLU A 663 22.55 -25.57 -18.49
N MET A 664 22.19 -24.58 -19.32
CA MET A 664 20.77 -24.24 -19.54
C MET A 664 20.02 -25.39 -20.22
N ALA A 665 18.71 -25.46 -20.00
CA ALA A 665 17.84 -26.50 -20.56
C ALA A 665 17.77 -26.45 -22.10
N GLY A 666 17.64 -27.62 -22.75
CA GLY A 666 17.46 -27.77 -24.20
C GLY A 666 18.76 -27.84 -25.02
N GLU A 667 18.67 -28.08 -26.32
CA GLU A 667 19.85 -28.21 -27.21
C GLU A 667 20.33 -26.83 -27.71
N GLY A 668 21.65 -26.60 -27.60
CA GLY A 668 22.33 -25.41 -28.13
C GLY A 668 22.33 -25.35 -29.66
N ARG A 669 22.78 -24.22 -30.23
CA ARG A 669 22.94 -24.06 -31.68
C ARG A 669 23.93 -25.09 -32.22
N ARG A 670 23.56 -25.83 -33.26
CA ARG A 670 24.46 -26.71 -34.03
C ARG A 670 24.67 -26.14 -35.43
N TRP A 671 25.73 -26.57 -36.10
CA TRP A 671 26.21 -26.05 -37.38
C TRP A 671 25.15 -25.95 -38.50
N LEU A 672 24.06 -26.74 -38.44
CA LEU A 672 22.96 -26.74 -39.42
C LEU A 672 21.55 -26.56 -38.81
N ARG A 673 21.41 -26.35 -37.48
CA ARG A 673 20.11 -26.17 -36.81
C ARG A 673 20.18 -25.11 -35.70
N GLY A 674 19.17 -24.24 -35.67
CA GLY A 674 19.00 -23.25 -34.61
C GLY A 674 18.82 -23.88 -33.22
N ALA A 675 18.99 -23.09 -32.17
CA ALA A 675 18.78 -23.53 -30.79
C ALA A 675 17.33 -24.01 -30.60
N SER A 676 17.13 -25.07 -29.80
CA SER A 676 15.79 -25.61 -29.58
C SER A 676 14.86 -24.57 -28.93
N PRO A 677 13.53 -24.67 -29.11
CA PRO A 677 12.57 -23.78 -28.45
C PRO A 677 12.77 -23.74 -26.93
N GLN A 678 13.14 -24.87 -26.33
CA GLN A 678 13.43 -24.99 -24.90
C GLN A 678 14.70 -24.22 -24.49
N ARG A 679 15.77 -24.24 -25.32
CA ARG A 679 17.00 -23.47 -25.09
C ARG A 679 16.79 -21.96 -25.28
N GLN A 680 15.95 -21.57 -26.24
CA GLN A 680 15.56 -20.17 -26.43
C GLN A 680 14.73 -19.64 -25.24
N ALA A 681 13.77 -20.44 -24.75
CA ALA A 681 13.01 -20.12 -23.55
C ALA A 681 13.91 -20.01 -22.30
N ALA A 682 14.82 -20.97 -22.09
CA ALA A 682 15.78 -20.94 -20.99
C ALA A 682 16.67 -19.68 -21.02
N GLY A 683 17.19 -19.32 -22.19
CA GLY A 683 17.96 -18.08 -22.39
C GLY A 683 17.15 -16.81 -22.12
N ALA A 684 15.86 -16.78 -22.46
CA ALA A 684 14.97 -15.65 -22.17
C ALA A 684 14.62 -15.51 -20.67
N HIS A 685 14.72 -16.60 -19.89
CA HIS A 685 14.45 -16.62 -18.46
C HIS A 685 15.71 -16.41 -17.59
N ALA A 686 16.92 -16.62 -18.11
CA ALA A 686 18.17 -16.45 -17.37
C ALA A 686 18.38 -15.02 -16.80
N PRO A 687 18.12 -13.93 -17.54
CA PRO A 687 18.20 -12.57 -16.97
C PRO A 687 17.17 -12.33 -15.85
N LYS A 688 15.98 -12.94 -15.95
CA LYS A 688 14.93 -12.85 -14.93
C LYS A 688 15.35 -13.58 -13.65
N LEU A 689 15.98 -14.74 -13.78
CA LEU A 689 16.55 -15.48 -12.65
C LEU A 689 17.67 -14.71 -11.95
N ALA A 690 18.60 -14.13 -12.73
CA ALA A 690 19.68 -13.30 -12.19
C ALA A 690 19.17 -12.07 -11.42
N ALA A 691 18.11 -11.43 -11.92
CA ALA A 691 17.46 -10.32 -11.24
C ALA A 691 16.74 -10.77 -9.95
N ALA A 692 16.06 -11.93 -9.99
CA ALA A 692 15.37 -12.49 -8.82
C ALA A 692 16.34 -12.88 -7.68
N LEU A 693 17.54 -13.38 -8.01
CA LEU A 693 18.58 -13.71 -7.01
C LEU A 693 19.14 -12.46 -6.32
N ALA A 694 19.36 -11.38 -7.07
CA ALA A 694 19.79 -10.10 -6.51
C ALA A 694 18.70 -9.46 -5.62
N ASP A 695 17.44 -9.50 -6.08
CA ASP A 695 16.27 -9.00 -5.35
C ASP A 695 16.00 -9.83 -4.07
N TYR A 696 16.27 -11.14 -4.09
CA TYR A 696 16.20 -11.98 -2.90
C TYR A 696 17.26 -11.61 -1.84
N GLY A 697 18.51 -11.36 -2.26
CA GLY A 697 19.57 -10.92 -1.35
C GLY A 697 19.22 -9.60 -0.64
N LEU A 698 18.68 -8.63 -1.38
CA LEU A 698 18.21 -7.35 -0.82
C LEU A 698 17.02 -7.53 0.13
N ALA A 699 16.08 -8.42 -0.22
CA ALA A 699 14.94 -8.71 0.64
C ALA A 699 15.38 -9.37 1.95
N MET A 700 16.37 -10.27 1.91
CA MET A 700 16.91 -10.92 3.10
C MET A 700 17.59 -9.92 4.04
N GLU A 701 18.40 -9.01 3.49
CA GLU A 701 19.05 -7.95 4.25
C GLU A 701 18.03 -7.03 4.93
N PHE A 702 16.95 -6.71 4.21
CA PHE A 702 15.84 -5.93 4.74
C PHE A 702 15.10 -6.63 5.89
N GLU A 703 14.68 -7.89 5.73
CA GLU A 703 13.97 -8.63 6.79
C GLU A 703 14.85 -8.87 8.02
N ARG A 704 16.15 -9.12 7.81
CA ARG A 704 17.12 -9.25 8.90
C ARG A 704 17.18 -7.96 9.72
N HIS A 705 17.23 -6.82 9.05
CA HIS A 705 17.20 -5.51 9.72
C HIS A 705 15.90 -5.30 10.50
N GLN A 706 14.74 -5.68 9.95
CA GLN A 706 13.44 -5.57 10.63
C GLN A 706 13.40 -6.41 11.91
N ILE A 707 13.83 -7.67 11.85
CA ILE A 707 13.86 -8.58 13.01
C ILE A 707 14.75 -8.02 14.13
N VAL A 708 15.94 -7.53 13.79
CA VAL A 708 16.88 -6.95 14.75
C VAL A 708 16.35 -5.64 15.34
N SER A 709 15.72 -4.79 14.51
CA SER A 709 15.14 -3.52 14.96
C SER A 709 13.96 -3.73 15.92
N GLN A 710 13.03 -4.61 15.57
CA GLN A 710 11.88 -4.95 16.43
C GLN A 710 12.34 -5.54 17.77
N HIS A 711 13.40 -6.36 17.76
CA HIS A 711 13.97 -6.91 18.99
C HIS A 711 14.64 -5.84 19.86
N ARG A 712 15.34 -4.87 19.27
CA ARG A 712 15.91 -3.71 20.00
C ARG A 712 14.83 -2.81 20.60
N GLU A 713 13.71 -2.62 19.90
CA GLU A 713 12.55 -1.88 20.41
C GLU A 713 11.89 -2.61 21.59
N GLU A 714 11.78 -3.94 21.51
CA GLU A 714 11.34 -4.78 22.63
C GLU A 714 12.30 -4.68 23.83
N GLN A 715 13.61 -4.76 23.61
CA GLN A 715 14.62 -4.59 24.66
C GLN A 715 14.51 -3.21 25.33
N ALA A 716 14.37 -2.14 24.54
CA ALA A 716 14.21 -0.79 25.06
C ALA A 716 12.93 -0.64 25.89
N ARG A 717 11.83 -1.26 25.45
CA ARG A 717 10.55 -1.28 26.19
C ARG A 717 10.66 -2.03 27.52
N GLN A 718 11.24 -3.22 27.51
CA GLN A 718 11.37 -4.07 28.70
C GLN A 718 12.29 -3.47 29.77
N ARG A 719 13.28 -2.65 29.37
CA ARG A 719 14.19 -1.93 30.28
C ARG A 719 13.56 -0.76 31.03
N VAL A 720 12.35 -0.32 30.66
CA VAL A 720 11.67 0.77 31.36
C VAL A 720 11.05 0.25 32.66
N GLU A 721 11.45 0.83 33.78
CA GLU A 721 10.80 0.60 35.07
C GLU A 721 9.63 1.58 35.25
N VAL A 722 8.51 1.11 35.80
CA VAL A 722 7.42 1.98 36.26
C VAL A 722 7.53 2.09 37.78
N PRO A 723 7.91 3.27 38.32
CA PRO A 723 8.03 3.46 39.75
C PRO A 723 6.65 3.53 40.43
N ARG A 724 6.60 3.26 41.74
CA ARG A 724 5.39 3.59 42.54
C ARG A 724 5.32 5.11 42.75
N PRO A 725 4.11 5.71 42.75
CA PRO A 725 3.95 7.12 43.08
C PRO A 725 4.36 7.39 44.54
N SER A 726 4.87 8.58 44.81
CA SER A 726 5.16 9.04 46.17
C SER A 726 3.89 9.09 47.02
N ALA A 727 4.03 9.01 48.36
CA ALA A 727 2.88 9.12 49.26
C ALA A 727 2.10 10.42 49.02
N ARG A 728 2.81 11.53 48.80
CA ARG A 728 2.21 12.84 48.47
C ARG A 728 1.47 12.84 47.14
N LEU A 729 2.03 12.23 46.09
CA LEU A 729 1.33 12.12 44.81
C LEU A 729 0.09 11.21 44.91
N SER A 730 0.19 10.12 45.69
CA SER A 730 -0.92 9.21 45.95
C SER A 730 -2.07 9.90 46.70
N ASP A 731 -1.75 10.73 47.70
CA ASP A 731 -2.75 11.53 48.44
C ASP A 731 -3.45 12.53 47.52
N VAL A 732 -2.70 13.18 46.62
CA VAL A 732 -3.26 14.14 45.66
C VAL A 732 -4.14 13.44 44.62
N LEU A 733 -3.72 12.29 44.11
CA LEU A 733 -4.55 11.46 43.23
C LEU A 733 -5.76 10.84 43.97
N GLY A 734 -5.74 10.83 45.31
CA GLY A 734 -6.80 10.34 46.19
C GLY A 734 -7.88 11.35 46.57
N ALA A 735 -7.64 12.65 46.39
CA ALA A 735 -8.58 13.68 46.80
C ALA A 735 -9.75 13.85 45.81
N GLU A 736 -10.93 14.16 46.32
CA GLU A 736 -12.14 14.35 45.50
C GLU A 736 -12.26 15.79 44.95
N ASN A 737 -13.05 15.96 43.88
CA ASN A 737 -13.41 17.24 43.27
C ASN A 737 -12.26 18.02 42.58
N THR A 738 -12.24 19.36 42.68
CA THR A 738 -11.26 20.25 42.01
C THR A 738 -9.95 20.41 42.78
N GLU A 739 -9.87 19.80 43.97
CA GLU A 739 -8.72 19.82 44.88
C GLU A 739 -7.42 19.30 44.26
N PRO A 740 -7.41 18.16 43.52
CA PRO A 740 -6.18 17.62 42.94
C PRO A 740 -5.56 18.53 41.89
N ALA A 741 -6.38 19.16 41.04
CA ALA A 741 -5.91 20.08 40.01
C ALA A 741 -5.32 21.36 40.61
N ARG A 742 -5.92 21.89 41.69
CA ARG A 742 -5.38 23.04 42.42
C ARG A 742 -4.05 22.70 43.10
N ARG A 743 -3.95 21.54 43.75
CA ARG A 743 -2.72 21.10 44.45
C ARG A 743 -1.58 20.76 43.48
N LEU A 744 -1.87 20.11 42.34
CA LEU A 744 -0.87 19.88 41.28
C LEU A 744 -0.38 21.17 40.61
N ASN A 745 -1.24 22.19 40.52
CA ASN A 745 -0.84 23.52 40.00
C ASN A 745 -0.05 24.33 41.03
N ALA A 746 -0.34 24.17 42.32
CA ALA A 746 0.40 24.82 43.41
C ALA A 746 1.78 24.17 43.66
N GLU A 747 1.96 22.89 43.33
CA GLU A 747 3.20 22.14 43.55
C GLU A 747 3.78 21.55 42.24
N PRO A 748 4.66 22.28 41.53
CA PRO A 748 5.27 21.83 40.27
C PRO A 748 6.10 20.53 40.35
N GLY A 749 6.50 20.12 41.56
CA GLY A 749 7.20 18.84 41.79
C GLY A 749 6.31 17.63 41.55
N LEU A 750 5.09 17.63 42.12
CA LEU A 750 4.13 16.53 41.99
C LEU A 750 3.60 16.39 40.56
N ARG A 751 3.46 17.51 39.85
CA ARG A 751 3.08 17.50 38.44
C ARG A 751 4.13 16.81 37.56
N ARG A 752 5.42 17.14 37.75
CA ARG A 752 6.53 16.48 37.03
C ARG A 752 6.61 15.00 37.35
N GLU A 753 6.34 14.61 38.60
CA GLU A 753 6.27 13.21 39.03
C GLU A 753 5.15 12.44 38.30
N LEU A 754 3.94 13.01 38.23
CA LEU A 754 2.80 12.42 37.50
C LEU A 754 3.07 12.28 35.99
N GLU A 755 3.66 13.30 35.37
CA GLU A 755 4.03 13.29 33.95
C GLU A 755 5.11 12.24 33.66
N SER A 756 6.12 12.12 34.54
CA SER A 756 7.17 11.10 34.45
C SER A 756 6.60 9.68 34.58
N LEU A 757 5.68 9.48 35.52
CA LEU A 757 5.01 8.20 35.74
C LEU A 757 4.17 7.77 34.53
N PHE A 758 3.38 8.69 33.95
CA PHE A 758 2.58 8.40 32.75
C PHE A 758 3.46 8.10 31.52
N LEU A 759 4.59 8.80 31.40
CA LEU A 759 5.57 8.54 30.35
C LEU A 759 6.21 7.15 30.52
N ALA A 760 6.52 6.73 31.75
CA ALA A 760 7.04 5.40 32.04
C ALA A 760 6.02 4.30 31.68
N ILE A 761 4.74 4.46 32.06
CA ILE A 761 3.65 3.52 31.70
C ILE A 761 3.50 3.42 30.18
N SER A 762 3.48 4.56 29.48
CA SER A 762 3.31 4.56 28.03
C SER A 762 4.51 3.99 27.27
N LYS A 763 5.73 4.11 27.79
CA LYS A 763 6.93 3.50 27.19
C LYS A 763 7.06 2.02 27.52
N ARG A 764 6.62 1.58 28.70
CA ARG A 764 6.77 0.20 29.19
C ARG A 764 5.75 -0.77 28.61
N LEU A 765 4.50 -0.36 28.46
CA LEU A 765 3.44 -1.27 28.03
C LEU A 765 3.44 -1.45 26.50
N SER A 766 3.39 -2.71 26.07
CA SER A 766 3.11 -3.08 24.69
C SER A 766 1.72 -2.60 24.25
N PRO A 767 1.43 -2.56 22.94
CA PRO A 767 0.09 -2.21 22.46
C PRO A 767 -1.02 -3.09 23.07
N GLY A 768 -0.76 -4.39 23.26
CA GLY A 768 -1.67 -5.32 23.92
C GLY A 768 -1.84 -5.01 25.41
N GLU A 769 -0.75 -4.72 26.12
CA GLU A 769 -0.79 -4.36 27.54
C GLU A 769 -1.48 -3.02 27.77
N LYS A 770 -1.34 -2.04 26.87
CA LYS A 770 -2.08 -0.76 26.92
C LYS A 770 -3.57 -0.96 26.69
N ALA A 771 -3.93 -1.86 25.77
CA ALA A 771 -5.32 -2.22 25.54
C ALA A 771 -5.90 -2.92 26.79
N ASP A 772 -5.11 -3.78 27.43
CA ASP A 772 -5.50 -4.42 28.68
C ASP A 772 -5.58 -3.43 29.85
N LEU A 773 -4.69 -2.44 29.93
CA LEU A 773 -4.75 -1.37 30.93
C LEU A 773 -6.03 -0.54 30.80
N LYS A 774 -6.36 -0.10 29.58
CA LYS A 774 -7.56 0.71 29.28
C LYS A 774 -8.86 -0.07 29.38
N GLY A 775 -8.82 -1.34 28.98
CA GLY A 775 -9.96 -2.27 29.09
C GLY A 775 -10.17 -2.78 30.51
N GLY A 776 -9.32 -2.40 31.47
CA GLY A 776 -9.40 -2.87 32.85
C GLY A 776 -9.04 -4.35 33.03
N ASN A 777 -8.42 -4.99 32.04
CA ASN A 777 -7.95 -6.39 32.07
C ASN A 777 -6.67 -6.54 32.90
N VAL A 778 -6.75 -6.13 34.17
CA VAL A 778 -5.60 -6.03 35.06
C VAL A 778 -4.84 -7.35 35.23
N ALA A 779 -5.55 -8.48 35.29
CA ALA A 779 -4.92 -9.79 35.46
C ALA A 779 -4.10 -10.24 34.23
N ARG A 780 -4.61 -10.01 33.01
CA ARG A 780 -3.90 -10.35 31.77
C ARG A 780 -2.69 -9.45 31.57
N MET A 781 -2.87 -8.16 31.83
CA MET A 781 -1.78 -7.19 31.85
C MET A 781 -0.72 -7.55 32.90
N ALA A 782 -1.13 -7.88 34.12
CA ALA A 782 -0.22 -8.21 35.22
C ALA A 782 0.58 -9.48 34.91
N SER A 783 -0.06 -10.50 34.32
CA SER A 783 0.61 -11.73 33.88
C SER A 783 1.62 -11.47 32.75
N SER A 784 1.23 -10.68 31.73
CA SER A 784 2.13 -10.29 30.63
C SER A 784 3.36 -9.52 31.12
N LEU A 785 3.15 -8.58 32.04
CA LEU A 785 4.22 -7.81 32.69
C LEU A 785 4.97 -8.60 33.78
N GLY A 786 4.49 -9.81 34.09
CA GLY A 786 4.79 -10.62 35.28
C GLY A 786 5.02 -9.81 36.54
N ILE A 787 3.97 -9.09 36.93
CA ILE A 787 3.80 -8.35 38.18
C ILE A 787 2.62 -8.95 38.95
N SER A 788 2.47 -8.62 40.24
CA SER A 788 1.31 -9.06 41.02
C SER A 788 0.02 -8.37 40.52
N GLN A 789 -1.13 -9.01 40.75
CA GLN A 789 -2.42 -8.37 40.46
C GLN A 789 -2.59 -7.05 41.22
N GLU A 790 -2.08 -6.97 42.46
CA GLU A 790 -2.09 -5.75 43.28
C GLU A 790 -1.32 -4.60 42.60
N GLN A 791 -0.14 -4.90 42.05
CA GLN A 791 0.63 -3.95 41.25
C GLN A 791 -0.11 -3.53 39.97
N GLY A 792 -0.78 -4.48 39.31
CA GLY A 792 -1.59 -4.21 38.13
C GLY A 792 -2.80 -3.30 38.42
N VAL A 793 -3.48 -3.47 39.57
CA VAL A 793 -4.61 -2.61 39.97
C VAL A 793 -4.11 -1.20 40.25
N SER A 794 -3.03 -1.10 41.02
CA SER A 794 -2.40 0.20 41.32
C SER A 794 -1.96 0.93 40.04
N LEU A 795 -1.41 0.22 39.05
CA LEU A 795 -1.07 0.76 37.73
C LEU A 795 -2.27 1.33 36.97
N ARG A 796 -3.42 0.65 37.02
CA ARG A 796 -4.66 1.12 36.39
C ARG A 796 -5.23 2.33 37.10
N ASP A 797 -5.32 2.29 38.42
CA ASP A 797 -5.91 3.39 39.21
C ASP A 797 -5.14 4.70 39.01
N ILE A 798 -3.81 4.62 38.94
CA ILE A 798 -2.95 5.75 38.58
C ILE A 798 -3.26 6.26 37.17
N HIS A 799 -3.38 5.36 36.19
CA HIS A 799 -3.66 5.71 34.80
C HIS A 799 -5.02 6.39 34.63
N GLU A 800 -6.07 5.88 35.27
CA GLU A 800 -7.42 6.46 35.21
C GLU A 800 -7.49 7.84 35.87
N ARG A 801 -6.91 7.98 37.07
CA ARG A 801 -6.91 9.26 37.80
C ARG A 801 -6.07 10.32 37.09
N ALA A 802 -4.91 9.94 36.53
CA ALA A 802 -4.09 10.83 35.71
C ALA A 802 -4.83 11.28 34.43
N SER A 803 -5.53 10.36 33.76
CA SER A 803 -6.30 10.64 32.55
C SER A 803 -7.50 11.56 32.83
N ALA A 804 -8.22 11.32 33.92
CA ALA A 804 -9.34 12.17 34.35
C ALA A 804 -8.90 13.62 34.67
N LEU A 805 -7.69 13.79 35.20
CA LEU A 805 -7.12 15.12 35.46
C LEU A 805 -6.73 15.86 34.17
N GLN A 806 -6.18 15.16 33.17
CA GLN A 806 -5.91 15.73 31.84
C GLN A 806 -7.20 16.16 31.13
N ASP A 807 -8.24 15.31 31.16
CA ASP A 807 -9.53 15.61 30.52
C ASP A 807 -10.22 16.82 31.15
N ARG A 808 -10.12 16.99 32.49
CA ARG A 808 -10.67 18.17 33.18
C ARG A 808 -9.90 19.45 32.85
N ALA A 809 -8.56 19.39 32.79
CA ALA A 809 -7.74 20.54 32.40
C ALA A 809 -8.02 20.99 30.94
N LEU A 810 -8.24 20.04 30.03
CA LEU A 810 -8.61 20.31 28.64
C LEU A 810 -10.00 20.94 28.51
N ARG A 811 -10.96 20.55 29.35
CA ARG A 811 -12.31 21.15 29.39
C ARG A 811 -12.29 22.58 29.96
N GLN A 812 -11.58 22.82 31.06
CA GLN A 812 -11.44 24.16 31.64
C GLN A 812 -10.76 25.17 30.71
N ASN A 813 -9.73 24.74 29.96
CA ASN A 813 -9.10 25.60 28.94
C ASN A 813 -10.03 25.94 27.76
N ARG A 814 -10.94 25.02 27.38
CA ARG A 814 -11.97 25.26 26.34
C ARG A 814 -13.09 26.19 26.82
N GLU A 815 -13.42 26.16 28.11
CA GLU A 815 -14.43 27.05 28.70
C GLU A 815 -13.88 28.47 28.93
N CYS A 816 -12.63 28.62 29.39
CA CYS A 816 -11.98 29.94 29.50
C CYS A 816 -11.81 30.64 28.14
N SER A 817 -11.53 29.89 27.08
CA SER A 817 -11.41 30.45 25.72
C SER A 817 -12.77 30.87 25.14
N ARG A 818 -13.88 30.19 25.50
CA ARG A 818 -15.25 30.63 25.18
C ARG A 818 -15.72 31.83 26.01
N GLY A 819 -15.34 31.92 27.28
CA GLY A 819 -15.63 33.08 28.13
C GLY A 819 -14.99 34.37 27.62
N SER A 820 -13.74 34.31 27.15
CA SER A 820 -13.05 35.49 26.59
C SER A 820 -13.69 36.06 25.32
N GLN A 821 -14.48 35.28 24.58
CA GLN A 821 -15.18 35.76 23.38
C GLN A 821 -16.50 36.48 23.70
N LEU A 822 -17.08 36.27 24.89
CA LEU A 822 -18.31 36.93 25.33
C LEU A 822 -18.03 38.29 26.00
N ASP A 823 -16.87 38.46 26.62
CA ASP A 823 -16.43 39.75 27.19
C ASP A 823 -15.88 40.74 26.15
N ILE A 824 -15.62 40.30 24.91
CA ILE A 824 -15.21 41.19 23.80
C ILE A 824 -16.44 41.79 23.07
N ARG A 825 -17.67 41.42 23.46
CA ARG A 825 -18.92 41.93 22.87
C ARG A 825 -19.83 42.69 23.85
N ARG A 826 -19.30 43.18 24.98
CA ARG A 826 -19.99 44.15 25.85
C ARG A 826 -19.25 45.46 25.92
#